data_AF-A0A409YZ26-F1
#
_entry.id   AF-A0A409YZ26-F1
#
_cell.length_a   1.000
_cell.length_b   1.000
_cell.length_c   1.000
_cell.angle_alpha   90.00
_cell.angle_beta   90.00
_cell.angle_gamma   90.00
#
_symmetry.space_group_name_H-M   'P 1'
#
loop_
_entity.id
_entity.type
_entity.pdbx_description
1 polymer ?
#
loop_
_entity_poly.entity_id
_entity_poly.type
_entity_poly.pdbx_seq_one_letter_code
_entity_poly.pdbx_strand_id
1 'polypeptide(L)'
;MQIKHRDIIGVPLYRWVQIYDEFRDSESSFNNCSPAFQAARFGLTGVDQDEVIAVQCNSAKIGTNGTKPYIRRDFDSVLGYTRRWPLRTDIHFYPLPPPKRTLKSLVHVKYPRFKVPSPTGGPDIEKALDPGRVPNFLFATFGLRGSIRIHFPRLYDSGLENNQVPRDKLMLLYDLAIRPAAKEVIPEAWARNFVWGVEIRGIKDACFHDLDADDFLIEEAFDSATQTINLRAGSCWYIDVGLEFLIEDRALLWSLDQHANVLMRCLGINELSAHRLIQSTKFTAHPSTQLHALSGFKANTYQCQGSHGCVYVQAYTTDKSQTYHPEGLHYGKAITPLQAINGIPPVFCRNLEETYDSARSNVDVATRLEMRVPIEKVAAVLIRPHDSIWQDMVSYPRQLWWAYRSIKLASATQMLIEINSQPRVIRASLPILTLVLGLVYIINSIHSAPQDDSNNRRIRDCVLPLTHDATMGDVLSDDMIGEEDPNSPIGMVYAPGGNILLHPILDPRDGMTFKYKTIIDDRAFFFAFQCLPQFARTKLWPATGLPGQGFDASHVPQRKGKTRARPQTDAMLPIPPSLQQFQDILVPREVTTEELVLDMTPLSLAPDSLTTAMTTILNQFASDIMQKMPNPKAGSASALGIRQYCDLTQSERASLVLEDLKITDDFTRLFNCARYCRPTDQEWLTVVKYLFPDQGHLSGTTVRHLQTCRYFISWKELIADIDTASAKRAVDEMRRLIMELPWLPASSCDRLWRTDKAAGRWTFIPPHLDKPGNPAPRIYLKPGTTYIPWIRNTEEERRRRLLEELGLQREEEEEESDAE
;
A
#
# COMPACT_ATOMS: atom_id res chain seq x y z
N MET A 1 40.27 6.44 4.68
CA MET A 1 39.73 6.73 6.02
C MET A 1 39.33 5.44 6.72
N GLN A 2 40.10 5.08 7.74
CA GLN A 2 39.61 4.31 8.89
C GLN A 2 39.10 5.36 9.89
N ILE A 3 37.83 5.30 10.27
CA ILE A 3 37.29 6.16 11.31
C ILE A 3 37.83 5.60 12.64
N LYS A 4 38.67 6.36 13.33
CA LYS A 4 39.09 6.00 14.69
C LYS A 4 37.93 6.31 15.63
N HIS A 5 37.44 5.31 16.33
CA HIS A 5 36.15 5.35 17.05
C HIS A 5 36.18 6.15 18.37
N ARG A 6 36.97 7.22 18.45
CA ARG A 6 37.10 8.08 19.63
C ARG A 6 36.37 9.40 19.39
N ASP A 7 35.67 9.83 20.43
CA ASP A 7 34.92 11.08 20.56
C ASP A 7 33.62 11.16 19.72
N ILE A 8 32.57 10.48 20.23
CA ILE A 8 31.18 10.84 19.90
C ILE A 8 30.85 12.14 20.63
N ILE A 9 30.74 13.23 19.89
CA ILE A 9 30.37 14.52 20.45
C ILE A 9 28.84 14.61 20.50
N GLY A 10 28.30 14.38 21.69
CA GLY A 10 26.89 14.64 21.94
C GLY A 10 26.62 16.14 22.05
N VAL A 11 25.72 16.67 21.23
CA VAL A 11 25.32 18.09 21.22
C VAL A 11 23.79 18.24 21.35
N PRO A 12 23.28 19.35 21.93
CA PRO A 12 21.85 19.65 21.91
C PRO A 12 21.29 19.76 20.48
N LEU A 13 20.00 19.45 20.30
CA LEU A 13 19.35 19.45 18.98
C LEU A 13 19.51 20.78 18.20
N TYR A 14 19.46 21.93 18.88
CA TYR A 14 19.64 23.23 18.22
C TYR A 14 21.06 23.39 17.67
N ARG A 15 22.09 22.87 18.35
CA ARG A 15 23.47 22.94 17.88
C ARG A 15 23.70 21.98 16.72
N TRP A 16 23.07 20.81 16.74
CA TRP A 16 23.09 19.88 15.60
C TRP A 16 22.48 20.52 14.34
N VAL A 17 21.37 21.24 14.48
CA VAL A 17 20.75 22.01 13.38
C VAL A 17 21.67 23.15 12.89
N GLN A 18 22.29 23.90 13.80
CA GLN A 18 23.27 24.94 13.44
C GLN A 18 24.45 24.38 12.65
N ILE A 19 25.00 23.23 13.03
CA ILE A 19 26.13 22.60 12.30
C ILE A 19 25.70 22.21 10.88
N TYR A 20 24.47 21.72 10.68
CA TYR A 20 23.93 21.48 9.34
C TYR A 20 23.81 22.77 8.51
N ASP A 21 23.30 23.85 9.10
CA ASP A 21 23.21 25.17 8.44
C ASP A 21 24.61 25.71 8.11
N GLU A 22 25.58 25.59 9.03
CA GLU A 22 27.00 25.94 8.82
C GLU A 22 27.63 25.18 7.64
N PHE A 23 27.35 23.88 7.48
CA PHE A 23 27.76 23.13 6.29
C PHE A 23 27.09 23.61 5.01
N ARG A 24 25.78 23.85 5.04
CA ARG A 24 25.00 24.29 3.86
C ARG A 24 25.48 25.64 3.35
N ASP A 25 25.75 26.57 4.26
CA ASP A 25 26.05 27.97 3.96
C ASP A 25 27.56 28.23 3.84
N SER A 26 28.40 27.18 3.94
CA SER A 26 29.86 27.30 3.83
C SER A 26 30.33 27.71 2.42
N GLU A 27 31.11 28.79 2.33
CA GLU A 27 31.74 29.21 1.06
C GLU A 27 32.94 28.33 0.67
N SER A 28 33.56 27.64 1.64
CA SER A 28 34.77 26.84 1.44
C SER A 28 34.46 25.37 1.14
N SER A 29 34.81 24.91 -0.06
CA SER A 29 34.74 23.49 -0.42
C SER A 29 35.86 22.65 0.23
N PHE A 30 35.77 22.44 1.55
CA PHE A 30 36.57 21.43 2.23
C PHE A 30 36.46 20.09 1.46
N ASN A 31 37.61 19.56 1.01
CA ASN A 31 37.73 18.34 0.21
C ASN A 31 37.12 18.35 -1.21
N ASN A 32 36.78 19.51 -1.79
CA ASN A 32 36.19 19.70 -3.12
C ASN A 32 34.72 19.22 -3.29
N CYS A 33 34.01 18.84 -2.22
CA CYS A 33 32.58 18.52 -2.28
C CYS A 33 31.73 19.81 -2.26
N SER A 34 30.55 19.80 -2.89
CA SER A 34 29.63 20.94 -2.80
C SER A 34 29.10 21.13 -1.37
N PRO A 35 28.80 22.37 -0.90
CA PRO A 35 28.24 22.60 0.43
C PRO A 35 26.95 21.83 0.68
N ALA A 36 26.07 21.73 -0.33
CA ALA A 36 24.85 20.93 -0.28
C ALA A 36 25.13 19.42 -0.07
N PHE A 37 26.16 18.86 -0.71
CA PHE A 37 26.57 17.48 -0.49
C PHE A 37 27.14 17.28 0.93
N GLN A 38 27.97 18.20 1.41
CA GLN A 38 28.54 18.14 2.76
C GLN A 38 27.44 18.19 3.84
N ALA A 39 26.51 19.14 3.73
CA ALA A 39 25.35 19.24 4.62
C ALA A 39 24.50 17.96 4.58
N ALA A 40 24.21 17.42 3.39
CA ALA A 40 23.44 16.19 3.24
C ALA A 40 24.15 14.95 3.83
N ARG A 41 25.47 14.85 3.65
CA ARG A 41 26.31 13.83 4.31
C ARG A 41 26.20 13.97 5.83
N PHE A 42 26.41 15.16 6.38
CA PHE A 42 26.28 15.42 7.82
C PHE A 42 24.88 15.04 8.33
N GLY A 43 23.81 15.47 7.66
CA GLY A 43 22.43 15.19 8.07
C GLY A 43 22.09 13.69 8.12
N LEU A 44 22.69 12.88 7.24
CA LEU A 44 22.44 11.44 7.16
C LEU A 44 23.38 10.60 8.03
N THR A 45 24.67 10.96 8.11
CA THR A 45 25.70 10.15 8.79
C THR A 45 26.16 10.72 10.13
N GLY A 46 25.83 11.98 10.44
CA GLY A 46 26.28 12.67 11.65
C GLY A 46 27.79 12.91 11.72
N VAL A 47 28.53 12.76 10.61
CA VAL A 47 30.00 12.83 10.61
C VAL A 47 30.48 14.22 10.21
N ASP A 48 31.31 14.83 11.06
CA ASP A 48 32.09 16.04 10.80
C ASP A 48 33.56 15.72 11.12
N GLN A 49 34.50 16.05 10.23
CA GLN A 49 35.96 15.90 10.45
C GLN A 49 36.43 14.56 11.07
N ASP A 50 35.77 13.46 10.69
CA ASP A 50 35.93 12.08 11.19
C ASP A 50 35.37 11.81 12.62
N GLU A 51 34.83 12.82 13.32
CA GLU A 51 34.05 12.69 14.56
C GLU A 51 32.57 12.40 14.28
N VAL A 52 31.86 11.80 15.24
CA VAL A 52 30.42 11.52 15.14
C VAL A 52 29.63 12.43 16.07
N ILE A 53 28.93 13.41 15.49
CA ILE A 53 28.12 14.39 16.20
C ILE A 53 26.69 13.87 16.36
N ALA A 54 26.29 13.61 17.60
CA ALA A 54 25.02 12.98 17.96
C ALA A 54 24.08 13.92 18.74
N VAL A 55 22.77 13.73 18.62
CA VAL A 55 21.75 14.58 19.28
C VAL A 55 21.53 14.12 20.73
N GLN A 56 21.98 14.91 21.70
CA GLN A 56 21.71 14.66 23.13
C GLN A 56 20.27 15.04 23.51
N CYS A 57 19.36 14.09 23.39
CA CYS A 57 17.94 14.32 23.70
C CYS A 57 17.66 14.67 25.18
N ASN A 58 18.53 14.28 26.10
CA ASN A 58 18.40 14.56 27.54
C ASN A 58 18.46 16.07 27.87
N SER A 59 19.08 16.90 27.02
CA SER A 59 19.22 18.34 27.28
C SER A 59 17.90 19.11 27.26
N ALA A 60 16.83 18.51 26.72
CA ALA A 60 15.50 19.10 26.59
C ALA A 60 14.42 18.39 27.44
N LYS A 61 14.83 17.56 28.41
CA LYS A 61 13.91 16.96 29.39
C LYS A 61 13.19 18.02 30.20
N ILE A 62 11.90 17.81 30.48
CA ILE A 62 11.11 18.75 31.28
C ILE A 62 11.46 18.57 32.76
N GLY A 63 12.26 19.48 33.30
CA GLY A 63 12.57 19.52 34.72
C GLY A 63 11.36 19.84 35.60
N THR A 64 11.51 19.70 36.92
CA THR A 64 10.46 19.97 37.92
C THR A 64 9.89 21.40 37.85
N ASN A 65 10.70 22.36 37.40
CA ASN A 65 10.32 23.76 37.20
C ASN A 65 9.89 24.09 35.75
N GLY A 66 9.70 23.07 34.90
CA GLY A 66 9.28 23.25 33.52
C GLY A 66 7.79 23.61 33.40
N THR A 67 7.41 24.17 32.23
CA THR A 67 6.01 24.49 31.93
C THR A 67 5.14 23.23 31.98
N LYS A 68 4.17 23.18 32.91
CA LYS A 68 3.18 22.10 32.97
C LYS A 68 2.37 22.09 31.66
N PRO A 69 2.23 20.95 30.96
CA PRO A 69 1.36 20.87 29.79
C PRO A 69 -0.11 21.05 30.17
N TYR A 70 -0.88 21.54 29.20
CA TYR A 70 -2.32 21.34 29.18
C TYR A 70 -2.61 19.86 28.92
N ILE A 71 -3.54 19.26 29.68
CA ILE A 71 -3.83 17.82 29.66
C ILE A 71 -5.33 17.61 29.47
N ARG A 72 -5.72 16.88 28.43
CA ARG A 72 -7.13 16.52 28.12
C ARG A 72 -7.33 15.01 28.05
N ARG A 73 -8.54 14.54 28.35
CA ARG A 73 -8.93 13.11 28.44
C ARG A 73 -9.99 12.73 27.39
N ASP A 74 -9.94 11.51 26.84
CA ASP A 74 -10.71 11.09 25.65
C ASP A 74 -11.07 9.59 25.64
N PHE A 75 -12.06 9.19 24.83
CA PHE A 75 -12.52 7.80 24.63
C PHE A 75 -12.41 7.38 23.14
N ASP A 76 -11.33 6.69 22.75
CA ASP A 76 -11.04 6.42 21.32
C ASP A 76 -11.66 5.11 20.77
N SER A 77 -11.94 4.10 21.59
CA SER A 77 -12.69 2.92 21.11
C SER A 77 -13.39 2.13 22.21
N VAL A 78 -14.47 1.43 21.83
CA VAL A 78 -15.20 0.49 22.70
C VAL A 78 -15.29 -0.87 22.02
N LEU A 79 -14.82 -1.92 22.70
CA LEU A 79 -14.79 -3.30 22.23
C LEU A 79 -15.56 -4.22 23.17
N GLY A 80 -16.53 -4.97 22.65
CA GLY A 80 -17.38 -5.88 23.43
C GLY A 80 -17.63 -7.23 22.78
N TYR A 81 -17.78 -8.28 23.60
CA TYR A 81 -18.12 -9.63 23.15
C TYR A 81 -19.25 -10.23 23.99
N THR A 82 -20.41 -10.50 23.37
CA THR A 82 -21.63 -10.92 24.10
C THR A 82 -22.38 -12.05 23.40
N ARG A 83 -22.95 -13.01 24.16
CA ARG A 83 -23.73 -14.12 23.60
C ARG A 83 -25.15 -13.75 23.11
N ARG A 84 -25.49 -12.45 23.05
CA ARG A 84 -26.84 -11.93 22.80
C ARG A 84 -26.79 -10.66 21.96
N TRP A 85 -27.78 -10.43 21.11
CA TRP A 85 -27.81 -9.28 20.20
C TRP A 85 -27.61 -7.96 20.97
N PRO A 86 -26.57 -7.15 20.64
CA PRO A 86 -26.17 -6.01 21.46
C PRO A 86 -26.83 -4.67 21.08
N LEU A 87 -27.41 -4.56 19.88
CA LEU A 87 -27.80 -3.26 19.30
C LEU A 87 -29.29 -2.95 19.43
N ARG A 88 -29.59 -1.65 19.50
CA ARG A 88 -30.95 -1.06 19.44
C ARG A 88 -31.17 -0.22 18.18
N THR A 89 -30.20 -0.17 17.28
CA THR A 89 -30.20 0.64 16.06
C THR A 89 -30.24 -0.25 14.81
N ASP A 90 -30.63 0.35 13.69
CA ASP A 90 -30.59 -0.29 12.38
C ASP A 90 -29.17 -0.70 11.99
N ILE A 91 -29.09 -1.73 11.13
CA ILE A 91 -27.83 -2.31 10.67
C ILE A 91 -27.83 -2.47 9.16
N HIS A 92 -26.64 -2.32 8.57
CA HIS A 92 -26.37 -2.74 7.21
C HIS A 92 -25.77 -4.15 7.24
N PHE A 93 -26.60 -5.14 6.94
CA PHE A 93 -26.24 -6.55 6.91
C PHE A 93 -25.56 -6.94 5.59
N TYR A 94 -24.58 -7.84 5.65
CA TYR A 94 -23.90 -8.42 4.48
C TYR A 94 -24.26 -9.91 4.30
N PRO A 95 -25.22 -10.26 3.39
CA PRO A 95 -25.60 -11.65 3.13
C PRO A 95 -24.44 -12.55 2.66
N LEU A 96 -23.48 -11.95 1.96
CA LEU A 96 -22.21 -12.56 1.61
C LEU A 96 -21.08 -11.67 2.16
N PRO A 97 -20.42 -12.07 3.26
CA PRO A 97 -19.50 -11.19 3.96
C PRO A 97 -18.20 -11.00 3.17
N PRO A 98 -17.67 -9.76 3.06
CA PRO A 98 -16.47 -9.48 2.29
C PRO A 98 -15.21 -10.04 2.98
N PRO A 99 -14.46 -10.98 2.37
CA PRO A 99 -13.29 -11.61 3.02
C PRO A 99 -12.16 -10.63 3.37
N LYS A 100 -12.13 -9.46 2.73
CA LYS A 100 -11.22 -8.35 3.05
C LYS A 100 -11.47 -7.73 4.43
N ARG A 101 -12.67 -7.85 5.00
CA ARG A 101 -13.05 -7.26 6.32
C ARG A 101 -13.05 -8.27 7.48
N THR A 102 -12.57 -9.50 7.26
CA THR A 102 -12.20 -10.41 8.35
C THR A 102 -11.16 -9.75 9.25
N LEU A 103 -11.35 -9.85 10.57
CA LEU A 103 -10.37 -9.41 11.55
C LEU A 103 -9.17 -10.37 11.51
N LYS A 104 -8.06 -9.90 10.93
CA LYS A 104 -6.78 -10.63 10.82
C LYS A 104 -5.75 -10.21 11.87
N SER A 105 -5.80 -8.94 12.30
CA SER A 105 -4.95 -8.40 13.34
C SER A 105 -5.39 -8.92 14.71
N LEU A 106 -4.42 -9.10 15.61
CA LEU A 106 -4.70 -9.31 17.03
C LEU A 106 -5.36 -8.05 17.59
N VAL A 107 -6.45 -8.21 18.34
CA VAL A 107 -7.09 -7.10 19.09
C VAL A 107 -6.57 -6.99 20.52
N HIS A 108 -5.69 -7.92 20.92
CA HIS A 108 -5.07 -8.02 22.23
C HIS A 108 -6.07 -8.20 23.38
N VAL A 109 -7.25 -8.75 23.08
CA VAL A 109 -8.28 -9.13 24.06
C VAL A 109 -8.28 -10.65 24.24
N LYS A 110 -8.09 -11.21 25.44
CA LYS A 110 -8.09 -12.67 25.71
C LYS A 110 -9.44 -13.23 26.18
N TYR A 111 -10.47 -12.40 26.23
CA TYR A 111 -11.82 -12.76 26.64
C TYR A 111 -12.78 -12.38 25.49
N PRO A 112 -13.76 -13.23 25.13
CA PRO A 112 -14.32 -14.35 25.88
C PRO A 112 -13.44 -15.60 25.86
N ARG A 113 -13.64 -16.48 26.85
CA ARG A 113 -13.18 -17.87 26.74
C ARG A 113 -13.99 -18.55 25.64
N PHE A 114 -13.30 -18.96 24.58
CA PHE A 114 -13.90 -19.62 23.44
C PHE A 114 -13.88 -21.14 23.66
N LYS A 115 -15.02 -21.81 23.44
CA LYS A 115 -15.09 -23.28 23.41
C LYS A 115 -14.56 -23.78 22.07
N VAL A 116 -13.33 -24.28 22.08
CA VAL A 116 -12.62 -24.78 20.89
C VAL A 116 -12.50 -26.30 20.94
N PRO A 117 -12.28 -27.00 19.81
CA PRO A 117 -12.20 -28.46 19.80
C PRO A 117 -11.02 -28.92 20.67
N SER A 118 -11.18 -30.05 21.37
CA SER A 118 -10.03 -30.66 22.04
C SER A 118 -9.04 -31.20 20.99
N PRO A 119 -7.72 -30.94 21.13
CA PRO A 119 -6.69 -31.57 20.29
C PRO A 119 -6.72 -33.11 20.30
N THR A 120 -7.29 -33.71 21.34
CA THR A 120 -7.41 -35.17 21.52
C THR A 120 -8.75 -35.75 21.05
N GLY A 121 -9.61 -34.96 20.41
CA GLY A 121 -10.96 -35.39 19.99
C GLY A 121 -11.99 -35.53 21.13
N GLY A 122 -11.61 -35.18 22.36
CA GLY A 122 -12.51 -35.06 23.51
C GLY A 122 -13.47 -33.85 23.44
N PRO A 123 -14.25 -33.58 24.52
CA PRO A 123 -15.17 -32.45 24.57
C PRO A 123 -14.48 -31.09 24.39
N ASP A 124 -15.21 -30.11 23.85
CA ASP A 124 -14.68 -28.75 23.63
C ASP A 124 -14.06 -28.16 24.91
N ILE A 125 -12.85 -27.63 24.78
CA ILE A 125 -12.12 -26.99 25.87
C ILE A 125 -12.32 -25.47 25.82
N GLU A 126 -12.41 -24.82 26.99
CA GLU A 126 -12.43 -23.35 27.06
C GLU A 126 -11.02 -22.78 26.99
N LYS A 127 -10.71 -22.07 25.90
CA LYS A 127 -9.41 -21.45 25.64
C LYS A 127 -9.57 -19.93 25.59
N ALA A 128 -8.75 -19.22 26.36
CA ALA A 128 -8.62 -17.77 26.28
C ALA A 128 -7.80 -17.41 25.04
N LEU A 129 -8.48 -16.95 23.98
CA LEU A 129 -7.87 -16.65 22.68
C LEU A 129 -8.11 -15.20 22.29
N ASP A 130 -7.19 -14.67 21.48
CA ASP A 130 -7.41 -13.41 20.79
C ASP A 130 -8.50 -13.60 19.71
N PRO A 131 -9.57 -12.79 19.68
CA PRO A 131 -10.62 -12.85 18.65
C PRO A 131 -10.09 -12.77 17.22
N GLY A 132 -8.96 -12.10 16.97
CA GLY A 132 -8.29 -12.07 15.66
C GLY A 132 -7.61 -13.38 15.25
N ARG A 133 -7.46 -14.33 16.19
CA ARG A 133 -7.00 -15.72 15.96
C ARG A 133 -8.16 -16.73 15.80
N VAL A 134 -9.39 -16.32 16.10
CA VAL A 134 -10.57 -17.18 15.92
C VAL A 134 -11.17 -16.88 14.55
N PRO A 135 -11.42 -17.89 13.69
CA PRO A 135 -11.97 -17.65 12.37
C PRO A 135 -13.24 -16.81 12.41
N ASN A 136 -13.30 -15.74 11.62
CA ASN A 136 -14.36 -14.73 11.75
C ASN A 136 -14.69 -14.03 10.43
N PHE A 137 -15.81 -13.32 10.42
CA PHE A 137 -16.16 -12.39 9.35
C PHE A 137 -17.02 -11.22 9.86
N LEU A 138 -17.06 -10.14 9.06
CA LEU A 138 -17.93 -8.99 9.29
C LEU A 138 -19.37 -9.31 8.86
N PHE A 139 -20.27 -9.40 9.83
CA PHE A 139 -21.69 -9.69 9.62
C PHE A 139 -22.48 -8.45 9.21
N ALA A 140 -22.26 -7.33 9.92
CA ALA A 140 -22.97 -6.09 9.66
C ALA A 140 -22.15 -4.86 10.11
N THR A 141 -22.56 -3.68 9.66
CA THR A 141 -22.13 -2.37 10.19
C THR A 141 -23.33 -1.58 10.69
N PHE A 142 -23.10 -0.63 11.59
CA PHE A 142 -24.14 0.22 12.18
C PHE A 142 -23.59 1.61 12.50
N GLY A 143 -24.42 2.64 12.38
CA GLY A 143 -23.96 4.04 12.43
C GLY A 143 -22.82 4.33 11.45
N LEU A 144 -21.96 5.30 11.80
CA LEU A 144 -20.85 5.73 10.94
C LEU A 144 -19.61 4.80 10.99
N ARG A 145 -19.31 4.23 12.17
CA ARG A 145 -18.07 3.46 12.41
C ARG A 145 -18.27 2.12 13.13
N GLY A 146 -19.51 1.77 13.47
CA GLY A 146 -19.84 0.55 14.19
C GLY A 146 -19.72 -0.69 13.32
N SER A 147 -19.14 -1.77 13.86
CA SER A 147 -19.00 -3.04 13.15
C SER A 147 -19.28 -4.26 14.01
N ILE A 148 -19.94 -5.26 13.42
CA ILE A 148 -20.38 -6.50 14.07
C ILE A 148 -19.69 -7.70 13.42
N ARG A 149 -18.99 -8.52 14.22
CA ARG A 149 -18.34 -9.74 13.75
C ARG A 149 -18.88 -10.99 14.45
N ILE A 150 -18.94 -12.08 13.68
CA ILE A 150 -19.23 -13.43 14.19
C ILE A 150 -17.93 -14.22 14.18
N HIS A 151 -17.59 -14.84 15.30
CA HIS A 151 -16.41 -15.70 15.47
C HIS A 151 -16.83 -17.17 15.55
N PHE A 152 -16.00 -18.07 15.02
CA PHE A 152 -16.25 -19.51 14.88
C PHE A 152 -15.21 -20.35 15.65
N PRO A 153 -15.34 -20.49 16.98
CA PRO A 153 -14.39 -21.23 17.83
C PRO A 153 -14.08 -22.66 17.38
N ARG A 154 -15.06 -23.40 16.86
CA ARG A 154 -14.86 -24.78 16.37
C ARG A 154 -14.05 -24.90 15.07
N LEU A 155 -13.72 -23.79 14.42
CA LEU A 155 -12.79 -23.74 13.28
C LEU A 155 -11.38 -23.30 13.70
N TYR A 156 -11.16 -23.00 14.98
CA TYR A 156 -9.82 -22.76 15.51
C TYR A 156 -8.96 -24.03 15.39
N ASP A 157 -7.69 -23.87 15.01
CA ASP A 157 -6.70 -24.94 14.79
C ASP A 157 -7.02 -25.94 13.65
N SER A 158 -8.05 -25.72 12.83
CA SER A 158 -8.40 -26.63 11.72
C SER A 158 -7.52 -26.46 10.46
N GLY A 159 -6.23 -26.15 10.63
CA GLY A 159 -5.26 -25.97 9.53
C GLY A 159 -5.49 -24.76 8.61
N LEU A 160 -6.18 -23.71 9.08
CA LEU A 160 -6.52 -22.54 8.26
C LEU A 160 -5.45 -21.45 8.32
N GLU A 161 -4.84 -21.11 7.18
CA GLU A 161 -3.72 -20.17 7.10
C GLU A 161 -4.02 -18.71 7.51
N ASN A 162 -5.30 -18.30 7.55
CA ASN A 162 -5.66 -16.87 7.47
C ASN A 162 -6.82 -16.40 8.38
N ASN A 163 -7.28 -17.21 9.34
CA ASN A 163 -8.44 -16.93 10.21
C ASN A 163 -9.73 -16.51 9.44
N GLN A 164 -9.81 -16.85 8.15
CA GLN A 164 -11.00 -16.70 7.33
C GLN A 164 -11.84 -17.96 7.45
N VAL A 165 -13.16 -17.80 7.54
CA VAL A 165 -14.09 -18.93 7.47
C VAL A 165 -13.99 -19.56 6.06
N PRO A 166 -13.75 -20.87 5.94
CA PRO A 166 -13.60 -21.53 4.63
C PRO A 166 -14.83 -21.37 3.75
N ARG A 167 -14.66 -21.39 2.43
CA ARG A 167 -15.75 -21.11 1.48
C ARG A 167 -16.90 -22.11 1.57
N ASP A 168 -16.62 -23.39 1.79
CA ASP A 168 -17.63 -24.42 2.03
C ASP A 168 -18.40 -24.16 3.32
N LYS A 169 -17.72 -23.72 4.40
CA LYS A 169 -18.36 -23.34 5.67
C LYS A 169 -19.17 -22.05 5.54
N LEU A 170 -18.74 -21.08 4.72
CA LEU A 170 -19.53 -19.90 4.37
C LEU A 170 -20.75 -20.26 3.51
N MET A 171 -20.66 -21.24 2.61
CA MET A 171 -21.81 -21.76 1.86
C MET A 171 -22.80 -22.48 2.78
N LEU A 172 -22.32 -23.34 3.68
CA LEU A 172 -23.16 -23.98 4.70
C LEU A 172 -23.81 -22.93 5.63
N LEU A 173 -23.06 -21.93 6.09
CA LEU A 173 -23.60 -20.82 6.86
C LEU A 173 -24.64 -20.03 6.04
N TYR A 174 -24.42 -19.84 4.74
CA TYR A 174 -25.41 -19.21 3.88
C TYR A 174 -26.68 -20.06 3.78
N ASP A 175 -26.58 -21.31 3.31
CA ASP A 175 -27.74 -22.16 3.03
C ASP A 175 -28.46 -22.72 4.28
N LEU A 176 -27.78 -22.82 5.42
CA LEU A 176 -28.35 -23.34 6.69
C LEU A 176 -28.65 -22.26 7.72
N ALA A 177 -28.01 -21.08 7.65
CA ALA A 177 -28.20 -20.01 8.63
C ALA A 177 -28.67 -18.69 7.99
N ILE A 178 -27.91 -18.02 7.12
CA ILE A 178 -28.27 -16.68 6.61
C ILE A 178 -29.51 -16.71 5.69
N ARG A 179 -29.60 -17.69 4.79
CA ARG A 179 -30.71 -17.83 3.83
C ARG A 179 -31.96 -18.39 4.51
N PRO A 180 -31.87 -19.40 5.42
CA PRO A 180 -32.96 -19.72 6.32
C PRO A 180 -33.34 -18.51 7.17
N ALA A 181 -32.44 -17.80 7.84
CA ALA A 181 -32.75 -16.57 8.58
C ALA A 181 -33.42 -15.50 7.71
N ALA A 182 -32.99 -15.24 6.48
CA ALA A 182 -33.70 -14.33 5.59
C ALA A 182 -35.14 -14.82 5.27
N LYS A 183 -35.37 -16.13 5.37
CA LYS A 183 -36.68 -16.81 5.37
C LYS A 183 -37.26 -17.14 6.77
N GLU A 184 -36.61 -16.71 7.86
CA GLU A 184 -36.90 -17.12 9.26
C GLU A 184 -36.85 -15.94 10.26
N VAL A 185 -36.48 -14.73 9.82
CA VAL A 185 -37.06 -13.46 10.31
C VAL A 185 -38.33 -13.12 9.50
N ILE A 186 -38.71 -14.05 8.62
CA ILE A 186 -40.08 -14.53 8.41
C ILE A 186 -40.28 -15.69 9.46
N PRO A 187 -40.71 -15.43 10.73
CA PRO A 187 -40.18 -15.93 12.04
C PRO A 187 -40.07 -17.48 12.33
N GLU A 188 -39.32 -18.03 13.32
CA GLU A 188 -38.04 -17.74 14.04
C GLU A 188 -37.61 -18.94 14.94
N ALA A 189 -36.32 -19.38 14.96
CA ALA A 189 -35.79 -20.41 15.89
C ALA A 189 -34.25 -20.52 16.13
N TRP A 190 -33.37 -20.27 15.16
CA TRP A 190 -31.99 -20.86 15.15
C TRP A 190 -30.88 -20.17 15.97
N ALA A 191 -31.07 -18.96 16.50
CA ALA A 191 -29.98 -18.10 17.01
C ALA A 191 -29.43 -18.44 18.43
N ARG A 192 -29.83 -19.56 19.06
CA ARG A 192 -29.35 -19.95 20.40
C ARG A 192 -27.85 -20.27 20.37
N ASN A 193 -27.03 -19.43 21.02
CA ASN A 193 -25.58 -19.52 21.33
C ASN A 193 -24.61 -18.64 20.50
N PHE A 194 -25.07 -17.76 19.63
CA PHE A 194 -24.19 -16.81 18.90
C PHE A 194 -23.43 -15.86 19.83
N VAL A 195 -22.27 -15.35 19.39
CA VAL A 195 -21.49 -14.31 20.11
C VAL A 195 -21.15 -13.15 19.17
N TRP A 196 -21.51 -11.94 19.58
CA TRP A 196 -21.37 -10.70 18.84
C TRP A 196 -20.14 -9.94 19.31
N GLY A 197 -19.16 -9.75 18.42
CA GLY A 197 -18.08 -8.79 18.61
C GLY A 197 -18.50 -7.41 18.11
N VAL A 198 -18.51 -6.41 19.00
CA VAL A 198 -18.87 -5.00 18.72
C VAL A 198 -17.62 -4.14 18.83
N GLU A 199 -17.37 -3.30 17.83
CA GLU A 199 -16.33 -2.26 17.83
C GLU A 199 -16.99 -0.92 17.51
N ILE A 200 -16.92 0.04 18.45
CA ILE A 200 -17.17 1.47 18.22
C ILE A 200 -15.79 2.14 18.12
N ARG A 201 -15.56 2.93 17.07
CA ARG A 201 -14.40 3.83 17.00
C ARG A 201 -14.84 5.24 17.32
N GLY A 202 -14.07 5.90 18.16
CA GLY A 202 -14.21 7.28 18.55
C GLY A 202 -14.24 8.19 17.32
N ILE A 203 -14.85 9.35 17.52
CA ILE A 203 -14.75 10.47 16.60
C ILE A 203 -13.73 11.40 17.25
N LYS A 204 -12.63 11.65 16.56
CA LYS A 204 -11.59 12.55 17.05
C LYS A 204 -12.23 13.90 17.36
N ASP A 205 -11.93 14.42 18.54
CA ASP A 205 -12.47 15.67 19.06
C ASP A 205 -13.96 15.65 19.51
N ALA A 206 -14.59 14.48 19.69
CA ALA A 206 -16.00 14.36 20.12
C ALA A 206 -16.26 14.05 21.61
N CYS A 207 -15.28 13.52 22.36
CA CYS A 207 -15.45 13.10 23.76
C CYS A 207 -14.41 13.71 24.73
N PHE A 208 -13.75 14.80 24.32
CA PHE A 208 -12.77 15.47 25.18
C PHE A 208 -13.39 16.13 26.40
N HIS A 209 -12.71 16.00 27.52
CA HIS A 209 -12.94 16.73 28.75
C HIS A 209 -11.60 17.08 29.41
N ASP A 210 -11.55 18.20 30.13
CA ASP A 210 -10.38 18.59 30.92
C ASP A 210 -10.20 17.65 32.12
N LEU A 211 -8.99 17.57 32.68
CA LEU A 211 -8.75 16.82 33.93
C LEU A 211 -9.51 17.40 35.13
N ASP A 212 -9.73 18.71 35.14
CA ASP A 212 -10.43 19.45 36.19
C ASP A 212 -11.92 19.66 35.86
N ALA A 213 -12.44 18.97 34.82
CA ALA A 213 -13.85 18.99 34.47
C ALA A 213 -14.72 18.39 35.59
N ASP A 214 -15.94 18.92 35.75
CA ASP A 214 -16.94 18.37 36.67
C ASP A 214 -17.22 16.89 36.34
N ASP A 215 -17.48 16.07 37.36
CA ASP A 215 -17.79 14.64 37.20
C ASP A 215 -18.97 14.46 36.23
N PHE A 216 -19.92 15.41 36.19
CA PHE A 216 -21.01 15.47 35.21
C PHE A 216 -20.55 15.49 33.74
N LEU A 217 -19.49 16.23 33.40
CA LEU A 217 -18.97 16.28 32.03
C LEU A 217 -18.24 14.99 31.65
N ILE A 218 -17.63 14.33 32.63
CA ILE A 218 -17.01 13.01 32.46
C ILE A 218 -18.11 11.95 32.21
N GLU A 219 -19.20 12.02 32.95
CA GLU A 219 -20.39 11.18 32.76
C GLU A 219 -21.06 11.45 31.41
N GLU A 220 -21.27 12.72 31.01
CA GLU A 220 -21.84 13.07 29.69
C GLU A 220 -20.97 12.57 28.53
N ALA A 221 -19.63 12.72 28.61
CA ALA A 221 -18.71 12.19 27.60
C ALA A 221 -18.76 10.65 27.52
N PHE A 222 -18.91 9.97 28.67
CA PHE A 222 -19.04 8.52 28.73
C PHE A 222 -20.39 8.02 28.19
N ASP A 223 -21.48 8.69 28.55
CA ASP A 223 -22.82 8.40 28.04
C ASP A 223 -22.87 8.66 26.53
N SER A 224 -22.29 9.76 26.04
CA SER A 224 -22.17 10.04 24.60
C SER A 224 -21.41 8.93 23.85
N ALA A 225 -20.31 8.41 24.43
CA ALA A 225 -19.53 7.31 23.87
C ALA A 225 -20.27 5.95 23.93
N THR A 226 -21.20 5.75 24.88
CA THR A 226 -21.84 4.46 25.16
C THR A 226 -23.35 4.39 24.86
N GLN A 227 -24.01 5.50 24.53
CA GLN A 227 -25.46 5.60 24.27
C GLN A 227 -26.02 4.58 23.26
N THR A 228 -25.16 4.08 22.35
CA THR A 228 -25.54 3.13 21.30
C THR A 228 -25.50 1.66 21.74
N ILE A 229 -24.99 1.34 22.93
CA ILE A 229 -24.76 -0.03 23.43
C ILE A 229 -25.40 -0.30 24.80
N ASN A 230 -25.62 -1.57 25.12
CA ASN A 230 -26.27 -1.99 26.38
C ASN A 230 -25.30 -2.75 27.30
N LEU A 231 -24.81 -2.06 28.33
CA LEU A 231 -23.78 -2.54 29.27
C LEU A 231 -24.32 -3.53 30.33
N ARG A 232 -24.99 -4.60 29.91
CA ARG A 232 -25.60 -5.58 30.83
C ARG A 232 -24.57 -6.41 31.59
N ALA A 233 -24.85 -6.67 32.86
CA ALA A 233 -24.12 -7.61 33.71
C ALA A 233 -23.87 -8.97 33.02
N GLY A 234 -22.63 -9.47 33.11
CA GLY A 234 -22.17 -10.69 32.45
C GLY A 234 -21.63 -10.49 31.02
N SER A 235 -21.63 -9.26 30.49
CA SER A 235 -20.93 -8.89 29.25
C SER A 235 -19.53 -8.39 29.57
N CYS A 236 -18.56 -8.58 28.68
CA CYS A 236 -17.21 -8.02 28.83
C CYS A 236 -16.99 -6.92 27.80
N TRP A 237 -16.80 -5.70 28.31
CA TRP A 237 -16.60 -4.47 27.55
C TRP A 237 -15.28 -3.84 27.97
N TYR A 238 -14.52 -3.36 27.00
CA TYR A 238 -13.30 -2.59 27.22
C TYR A 238 -13.43 -1.22 26.54
N ILE A 239 -12.82 -0.22 27.15
CA ILE A 239 -12.75 1.15 26.65
C ILE A 239 -11.29 1.61 26.64
N ASP A 240 -10.90 2.31 25.58
CA ASP A 240 -9.60 2.99 25.49
C ASP A 240 -9.72 4.40 26.05
N VAL A 241 -9.06 4.66 27.18
CA VAL A 241 -9.03 5.98 27.83
C VAL A 241 -7.70 6.64 27.52
N GLY A 242 -7.75 7.77 26.81
CA GLY A 242 -6.58 8.56 26.43
C GLY A 242 -6.35 9.73 27.37
N LEU A 243 -5.08 10.06 27.62
CA LEU A 243 -4.61 11.40 27.96
C LEU A 243 -3.84 11.98 26.79
N GLU A 244 -4.02 13.25 26.51
CA GLU A 244 -3.20 14.02 25.59
C GLU A 244 -2.57 15.21 26.33
N PHE A 245 -1.26 15.36 26.19
CA PHE A 245 -0.45 16.41 26.80
C PHE A 245 0.04 17.35 25.70
N LEU A 246 -0.18 18.65 25.86
CA LEU A 246 0.16 19.70 24.91
C LEU A 246 0.85 20.88 25.61
N ILE A 247 1.87 21.47 24.98
CA ILE A 247 2.37 22.82 25.30
C ILE A 247 2.38 23.59 23.98
N GLU A 248 1.84 24.82 24.00
CA GLU A 248 1.77 25.71 22.83
C GLU A 248 3.17 26.05 22.27
N ASP A 249 3.30 26.08 20.94
CA ASP A 249 4.55 26.27 20.19
C ASP A 249 5.67 25.27 20.55
N ARG A 250 5.31 24.10 21.08
CA ARG A 250 6.25 23.02 21.43
C ARG A 250 5.97 21.72 20.71
N ALA A 251 7.01 20.90 20.68
CA ALA A 251 6.91 19.47 20.41
C ALA A 251 7.24 18.69 21.68
N LEU A 252 6.21 18.06 22.26
CA LEU A 252 6.33 17.10 23.35
C LEU A 252 6.62 15.70 22.79
N LEU A 253 7.51 14.99 23.46
CA LEU A 253 8.00 13.67 23.04
C LEU A 253 8.25 12.79 24.28
N TRP A 254 7.94 11.50 24.18
CA TRP A 254 8.19 10.52 25.23
C TRP A 254 9.69 10.15 25.30
N SER A 255 10.29 10.14 26.50
CA SER A 255 11.69 9.73 26.70
C SER A 255 11.79 8.22 26.93
N LEU A 256 12.62 7.51 26.15
CA LEU A 256 12.74 6.04 26.20
C LEU A 256 13.12 5.52 27.59
N ASP A 257 14.08 6.18 28.24
CA ASP A 257 14.58 5.82 29.56
C ASP A 257 13.54 6.03 30.68
N GLN A 258 12.47 6.77 30.41
CA GLN A 258 11.40 7.04 31.36
C GLN A 258 10.17 6.13 31.18
N HIS A 259 10.18 5.20 30.21
CA HIS A 259 9.04 4.30 29.98
C HIS A 259 8.67 3.46 31.19
N ALA A 260 9.65 3.11 32.04
CA ALA A 260 9.41 2.40 33.30
C ALA A 260 8.57 3.25 34.26
N ASN A 261 8.97 4.53 34.43
CA ASN A 261 8.29 5.49 35.27
C ASN A 261 6.86 5.78 34.78
N VAL A 262 6.67 5.95 33.47
CA VAL A 262 5.33 6.12 32.87
C VAL A 262 4.45 4.91 33.18
N LEU A 263 4.94 3.69 32.97
CA LEU A 263 4.22 2.45 33.26
C LEU A 263 3.90 2.26 34.75
N MET A 264 4.85 2.55 35.65
CA MET A 264 4.62 2.52 37.10
C MET A 264 3.49 3.47 37.50
N ARG A 265 3.55 4.72 37.01
CA ARG A 265 2.62 5.80 37.39
C ARG A 265 1.22 5.61 36.79
N CYS A 266 1.09 5.13 35.55
CA CYS A 266 -0.21 4.95 34.91
C CYS A 266 -0.92 3.63 35.29
N LEU A 267 -0.17 2.56 35.56
CA LEU A 267 -0.74 1.27 35.98
C LEU A 267 -0.84 1.12 37.50
N GLY A 268 -0.09 1.90 38.28
CA GLY A 268 0.06 1.67 39.73
C GLY A 268 0.82 0.38 40.04
N ILE A 269 1.84 0.05 39.24
CA ILE A 269 2.71 -1.13 39.43
C ILE A 269 4.06 -0.72 40.02
N ASN A 270 4.72 -1.66 40.70
CA ASN A 270 6.07 -1.44 41.21
C ASN A 270 7.12 -1.43 40.08
N GLU A 271 8.28 -0.86 40.38
CA GLU A 271 9.43 -0.71 39.50
C GLU A 271 9.89 -2.03 38.87
N LEU A 272 10.07 -3.09 39.67
CA LEU A 272 10.48 -4.40 39.19
C LEU A 272 9.48 -4.98 38.17
N SER A 273 8.18 -4.76 38.36
CA SER A 273 7.14 -5.15 37.40
C SER A 273 7.20 -4.33 36.11
N ALA A 274 7.49 -3.03 36.18
CA ALA A 274 7.62 -2.17 34.99
C ALA A 274 8.87 -2.51 34.16
N HIS A 275 10.04 -2.68 34.78
CA HIS A 275 11.25 -3.09 34.09
C HIS A 275 11.11 -4.48 33.44
N ARG A 276 10.53 -5.46 34.15
CA ARG A 276 10.21 -6.78 33.58
C ARG A 276 9.26 -6.70 32.39
N LEU A 277 8.31 -5.77 32.38
CA LEU A 277 7.41 -5.56 31.25
C LEU A 277 8.18 -5.01 30.04
N ILE A 278 9.05 -4.02 30.24
CA ILE A 278 9.87 -3.40 29.17
C ILE A 278 10.82 -4.41 28.53
N GLN A 279 11.45 -5.27 29.33
CA GLN A 279 12.33 -6.35 28.87
C GLN A 279 11.57 -7.51 28.19
N SER A 280 10.23 -7.51 28.19
CA SER A 280 9.43 -8.62 27.68
C SER A 280 9.04 -8.46 26.20
N THR A 281 8.75 -9.58 25.54
CA THR A 281 8.09 -9.65 24.22
C THR A 281 6.64 -9.13 24.20
N LYS A 282 6.19 -8.45 25.26
CA LYS A 282 4.88 -7.78 25.36
C LYS A 282 5.00 -6.27 25.26
N PHE A 283 6.22 -5.74 25.31
CA PHE A 283 6.54 -4.34 25.12
C PHE A 283 7.14 -4.11 23.72
N THR A 284 6.97 -2.91 23.17
CA THR A 284 7.61 -2.50 21.92
C THR A 284 7.79 -0.98 21.95
N ALA A 285 9.04 -0.54 21.86
CA ALA A 285 9.39 0.86 21.68
C ALA A 285 9.15 1.30 20.22
N HIS A 286 8.81 2.58 20.03
CA HIS A 286 8.52 3.19 18.75
C HIS A 286 9.29 4.52 18.62
N PRO A 287 10.56 4.48 18.16
CA PRO A 287 11.40 5.67 17.99
C PRO A 287 10.72 6.74 17.14
N SER A 288 10.89 8.00 17.55
CA SER A 288 10.35 9.18 16.89
C SER A 288 11.43 9.86 16.07
N THR A 289 11.21 10.01 14.76
CA THR A 289 12.12 10.76 13.87
C THR A 289 13.57 10.31 14.00
N GLN A 290 13.81 8.99 13.96
CA GLN A 290 15.16 8.39 14.07
C GLN A 290 15.93 8.70 15.37
N LEU A 291 15.29 9.29 16.38
CA LEU A 291 15.90 9.52 17.69
C LEU A 291 15.45 8.41 18.64
N HIS A 292 16.21 7.31 18.76
CA HIS A 292 15.94 6.20 19.68
C HIS A 292 15.70 6.62 21.13
N ALA A 293 16.39 7.66 21.61
CA ALA A 293 16.16 8.21 22.95
C ALA A 293 14.76 8.81 23.13
N LEU A 294 14.08 9.18 22.04
CA LEU A 294 12.74 9.76 21.99
C LEU A 294 11.79 8.77 21.34
N SER A 295 10.99 8.09 22.15
CA SER A 295 10.29 6.90 21.69
C SER A 295 8.91 6.84 22.32
N GLY A 296 7.87 6.63 21.50
CA GLY A 296 6.61 6.11 22.02
C GLY A 296 6.77 4.63 22.41
N PHE A 297 5.72 4.01 22.94
CA PHE A 297 5.72 2.58 23.17
C PHE A 297 4.31 1.98 23.05
N LYS A 298 4.25 0.65 23.02
CA LYS A 298 3.04 -0.11 23.35
C LYS A 298 3.39 -1.28 24.24
N ALA A 299 2.48 -1.63 25.14
CA ALA A 299 2.66 -2.70 26.11
C ALA A 299 1.38 -3.52 26.28
N ASN A 300 1.48 -4.84 26.22
CA ASN A 300 0.39 -5.73 26.62
C ASN A 300 0.58 -6.14 28.09
N THR A 301 -0.33 -5.70 28.95
CA THR A 301 -0.17 -5.70 30.41
C THR A 301 -0.85 -6.90 31.10
N TYR A 302 -1.17 -7.98 30.38
CA TYR A 302 -1.92 -9.12 30.93
C TYR A 302 -1.33 -9.78 32.19
N GLN A 303 -0.03 -9.62 32.44
CA GLN A 303 0.68 -10.19 33.60
C GLN A 303 0.96 -9.15 34.70
N CYS A 304 0.54 -7.90 34.48
CA CYS A 304 0.87 -6.71 35.27
C CYS A 304 -0.22 -5.63 35.06
N GLN A 305 -1.49 -6.02 35.20
CA GLN A 305 -2.64 -5.21 34.80
C GLN A 305 -2.86 -3.95 35.66
N GLY A 306 -2.15 -3.84 36.80
CA GLY A 306 -2.25 -2.70 37.69
C GLY A 306 -3.58 -2.63 38.46
N SER A 307 -3.79 -1.50 39.14
CA SER A 307 -5.01 -1.20 39.90
C SER A 307 -6.28 -1.14 39.02
N HIS A 308 -6.11 -0.72 37.76
CA HIS A 308 -7.21 -0.47 36.82
C HIS A 308 -7.55 -1.68 35.92
N GLY A 309 -6.92 -2.84 36.12
CA GLY A 309 -7.19 -4.04 35.30
C GLY A 309 -6.81 -3.86 33.82
N CYS A 310 -5.91 -2.93 33.52
CA CYS A 310 -5.52 -2.55 32.16
C CYS A 310 -4.93 -3.74 31.39
N VAL A 311 -5.30 -3.90 30.12
CA VAL A 311 -4.86 -5.02 29.25
C VAL A 311 -3.89 -4.58 28.15
N TYR A 312 -3.86 -3.29 27.84
CA TYR A 312 -3.00 -2.70 26.81
C TYR A 312 -2.77 -1.22 27.10
N VAL A 313 -1.53 -0.76 26.96
CA VAL A 313 -1.12 0.64 27.08
C VAL A 313 -0.38 1.04 25.81
N GLN A 314 -0.61 2.27 25.32
CA GLN A 314 0.11 2.82 24.17
C GLN A 314 0.45 4.30 24.41
N ALA A 315 1.72 4.66 24.23
CA ALA A 315 2.22 6.03 24.31
C ALA A 315 2.76 6.45 22.93
N TYR A 316 2.30 7.58 22.39
CA TYR A 316 2.69 8.05 21.05
C TYR A 316 2.55 9.58 20.93
N THR A 317 2.75 10.11 19.71
CA THR A 317 2.75 11.54 19.39
C THR A 317 1.76 11.85 18.27
N THR A 318 1.17 13.06 18.27
CA THR A 318 0.09 13.45 17.34
C THR A 318 0.57 13.95 15.97
N ASP A 319 1.86 14.27 15.84
CA ASP A 319 2.54 14.71 14.61
C ASP A 319 2.33 13.78 13.41
N LYS A 320 2.16 12.48 13.66
CA LYS A 320 1.86 11.47 12.63
C LYS A 320 0.61 11.79 11.83
N SER A 321 -0.33 12.57 12.39
CA SER A 321 -1.56 13.01 11.72
C SER A 321 -1.30 13.71 10.37
N GLN A 322 -0.22 14.48 10.24
CA GLN A 322 0.15 15.19 9.01
C GLN A 322 0.51 14.25 7.84
N THR A 323 0.86 13.01 8.16
CA THR A 323 1.22 11.97 7.19
C THR A 323 0.27 10.77 7.23
N TYR A 324 -0.82 10.83 7.99
CA TYR A 324 -1.72 9.71 8.22
C TYR A 324 -2.50 9.33 6.95
N HIS A 325 -2.45 8.05 6.59
CA HIS A 325 -3.02 7.51 5.36
C HIS A 325 -3.64 6.12 5.62
N PRO A 326 -4.82 6.03 6.26
CA PRO A 326 -5.40 4.78 6.76
C PRO A 326 -5.76 3.77 5.66
N GLU A 327 -5.89 4.23 4.41
CA GLU A 327 -6.19 3.39 3.24
C GLU A 327 -4.92 2.86 2.53
N GLY A 328 -3.74 3.17 3.08
CA GLY A 328 -2.42 2.79 2.55
C GLY A 328 -2.04 1.34 2.81
N LEU A 329 -0.88 0.91 2.31
CA LEU A 329 -0.21 -0.32 2.82
C LEU A 329 0.39 -0.08 4.22
N HIS A 330 0.73 1.17 4.51
CA HIS A 330 1.18 1.65 5.80
C HIS A 330 0.19 2.72 6.28
N TYR A 331 0.06 2.87 7.60
CA TYR A 331 -0.81 3.89 8.20
C TYR A 331 -0.29 5.33 8.01
N GLY A 332 0.96 5.50 7.56
CA GLY A 332 1.51 6.77 7.10
C GLY A 332 1.82 6.74 5.60
N LYS A 333 1.93 7.91 4.98
CA LYS A 333 2.52 8.10 3.63
C LYS A 333 3.90 7.43 3.59
N ALA A 334 4.29 6.83 2.46
CA ALA A 334 5.59 6.18 2.31
C ALA A 334 6.11 6.28 0.87
N ILE A 335 7.42 6.53 0.73
CA ILE A 335 8.14 6.47 -0.55
C ILE A 335 8.53 5.03 -0.86
N THR A 336 8.47 4.67 -2.14
CA THR A 336 8.97 3.39 -2.66
C THR A 336 10.31 3.58 -3.38
N PRO A 337 11.15 2.53 -3.52
CA PRO A 337 12.43 2.64 -4.23
C PRO A 337 12.28 3.11 -5.67
N LEU A 338 11.19 2.73 -6.35
CA LEU A 338 10.89 3.20 -7.70
C LEU A 338 10.54 4.69 -7.74
N GLN A 339 9.86 5.24 -6.72
CA GLN A 339 9.63 6.69 -6.64
C GLN A 339 10.93 7.43 -6.32
N ALA A 340 11.78 6.90 -5.43
CA ALA A 340 13.06 7.51 -5.06
C ALA A 340 14.03 7.66 -6.26
N ILE A 341 14.05 6.71 -7.19
CA ILE A 341 14.91 6.77 -8.39
C ILE A 341 14.30 7.53 -9.59
N ASN A 342 13.12 8.13 -9.45
CA ASN A 342 12.42 8.81 -10.54
C ASN A 342 12.13 10.28 -10.20
N GLY A 343 12.56 11.17 -11.10
CA GLY A 343 12.50 12.61 -10.91
C GLY A 343 13.72 13.19 -10.20
N ILE A 344 13.94 14.49 -10.41
CA ILE A 344 15.01 15.28 -9.80
C ILE A 344 14.40 16.64 -9.39
N PRO A 345 14.20 16.90 -8.08
CA PRO A 345 14.05 15.90 -7.01
C PRO A 345 12.87 14.94 -7.25
N PRO A 346 12.83 13.79 -6.55
CA PRO A 346 11.66 12.92 -6.53
C PRO A 346 10.40 13.64 -6.01
N VAL A 347 9.28 13.50 -6.72
CA VAL A 347 8.02 14.22 -6.41
C VAL A 347 7.56 14.00 -4.98
N PHE A 348 7.60 12.76 -4.48
CA PHE A 348 7.22 12.44 -3.10
C PHE A 348 7.96 13.28 -2.06
N CYS A 349 9.25 13.57 -2.30
CA CYS A 349 10.08 14.31 -1.35
C CYS A 349 9.63 15.76 -1.25
N ARG A 350 9.43 16.46 -2.39
CA ARG A 350 8.96 17.85 -2.42
C ARG A 350 7.64 18.03 -1.65
N ASN A 351 6.65 17.19 -1.96
CA ASN A 351 5.35 17.32 -1.30
C ASN A 351 5.46 17.00 0.22
N LEU A 352 6.39 16.14 0.64
CA LEU A 352 6.65 15.91 2.07
C LEU A 352 7.41 17.07 2.74
N GLU A 353 8.33 17.73 2.02
CA GLU A 353 9.00 18.97 2.46
C GLU A 353 7.96 20.09 2.70
N GLU A 354 7.07 20.32 1.72
CA GLU A 354 5.94 21.26 1.84
C GLU A 354 5.03 20.96 3.05
N THR A 355 4.82 19.66 3.36
CA THR A 355 4.08 19.23 4.55
C THR A 355 4.80 19.65 5.83
N TYR A 356 6.12 19.45 5.90
CA TYR A 356 6.92 19.77 7.09
C TYR A 356 7.08 21.28 7.30
N ASP A 357 7.22 22.07 6.24
CA ASP A 357 7.32 23.52 6.34
C ASP A 357 5.99 24.17 6.76
N SER A 358 4.86 23.63 6.28
CA SER A 358 3.54 23.98 6.79
C SER A 358 3.37 23.59 8.26
N ALA A 359 3.79 22.38 8.64
CA ALA A 359 3.70 21.90 10.02
C ALA A 359 4.62 22.68 10.99
N ARG A 360 5.81 23.10 10.54
CA ARG A 360 6.77 23.93 11.28
C ARG A 360 6.16 25.21 11.84
N SER A 361 5.20 25.78 11.12
CA SER A 361 4.55 27.04 11.47
C SER A 361 3.22 26.85 12.22
N ASN A 362 2.52 25.73 12.01
CA ASN A 362 1.11 25.59 12.37
C ASN A 362 0.77 24.39 13.27
N VAL A 363 1.70 23.45 13.48
CA VAL A 363 1.41 22.14 14.11
C VAL A 363 2.32 21.88 15.30
N ASP A 364 1.78 22.11 16.49
CA ASP A 364 2.38 21.65 17.75
C ASP A 364 2.34 20.12 17.82
N VAL A 365 3.28 19.50 18.54
CA VAL A 365 3.29 18.05 18.73
C VAL A 365 2.89 17.72 20.16
N ALA A 366 1.73 17.11 20.30
CA ALA A 366 1.23 16.58 21.56
C ALA A 366 1.66 15.12 21.74
N THR A 367 1.85 14.69 22.98
CA THR A 367 2.00 13.28 23.35
C THR A 367 0.67 12.71 23.84
N ARG A 368 0.31 11.51 23.39
CA ARG A 368 -0.85 10.75 23.89
C ARG A 368 -0.39 9.52 24.69
N LEU A 369 -1.14 9.20 25.74
CA LEU A 369 -1.05 7.97 26.52
C LEU A 369 -2.45 7.34 26.60
N GLU A 370 -2.64 6.18 25.99
CA GLU A 370 -3.92 5.47 25.94
C GLU A 370 -3.85 4.16 26.73
N MET A 371 -4.89 3.90 27.51
CA MET A 371 -5.04 2.72 28.36
C MET A 371 -6.35 1.99 28.07
N ARG A 372 -6.26 0.73 27.64
CA ARG A 372 -7.41 -0.17 27.49
C ARG A 372 -7.76 -0.80 28.83
N VAL A 373 -8.91 -0.45 29.39
CA VAL A 373 -9.41 -1.00 30.67
C VAL A 373 -10.79 -1.64 30.52
N PRO A 374 -11.19 -2.52 31.44
CA PRO A 374 -12.60 -2.92 31.58
C PRO A 374 -13.48 -1.69 31.83
N ILE A 375 -14.67 -1.64 31.23
CA ILE A 375 -15.51 -0.44 31.26
C ILE A 375 -15.94 -0.04 32.68
N GLU A 376 -16.07 -1.00 33.59
CA GLU A 376 -16.33 -0.77 35.01
C GLU A 376 -15.19 -0.07 35.78
N LYS A 377 -14.05 0.19 35.12
CA LYS A 377 -12.90 0.95 35.65
C LYS A 377 -12.77 2.35 35.05
N VAL A 378 -13.68 2.74 34.14
CA VAL A 378 -13.66 4.04 33.45
C VAL A 378 -13.73 5.22 34.42
N ALA A 379 -14.54 5.11 35.48
CA ALA A 379 -14.72 6.13 36.52
C ALA A 379 -13.57 6.19 37.54
N ALA A 380 -12.41 5.58 37.24
CA ALA A 380 -11.22 5.63 38.10
C ALA A 380 -9.91 5.74 37.32
N VAL A 381 -9.83 5.24 36.08
CA VAL A 381 -8.60 5.29 35.27
C VAL A 381 -8.31 6.72 34.78
N LEU A 382 -7.10 7.20 35.02
CA LEU A 382 -6.57 8.47 34.48
C LEU A 382 -7.42 9.73 34.75
N ILE A 383 -8.32 9.73 35.75
CA ILE A 383 -9.07 10.95 36.15
C ILE A 383 -8.14 11.92 36.86
N ARG A 384 -7.31 11.41 37.79
CA ARG A 384 -6.24 12.18 38.45
C ARG A 384 -4.92 11.49 38.17
N PRO A 385 -4.35 11.66 36.96
CA PRO A 385 -3.06 11.07 36.64
C PRO A 385 -1.97 11.62 37.55
N HIS A 386 -0.93 10.83 37.81
CA HIS A 386 0.16 11.26 38.68
C HIS A 386 0.81 12.53 38.12
N ASP A 387 0.87 13.59 38.95
CA ASP A 387 1.25 14.95 38.56
C ASP A 387 2.67 15.09 37.99
N SER A 388 3.48 14.03 38.00
CA SER A 388 4.82 14.00 37.43
C SER A 388 4.93 13.30 36.06
N ILE A 389 3.86 12.71 35.49
CA ILE A 389 3.96 11.95 34.22
C ILE A 389 4.51 12.79 33.07
N TRP A 390 4.27 14.11 33.06
CA TRP A 390 4.84 15.02 32.06
C TRP A 390 6.33 15.33 32.26
N GLN A 391 6.90 15.06 33.44
CA GLN A 391 8.35 15.20 33.70
C GLN A 391 9.14 14.04 33.05
N ASP A 392 8.45 12.98 32.62
CA ASP A 392 9.02 11.85 31.86
C ASP A 392 9.17 12.17 30.35
N MET A 393 8.86 13.42 29.95
CA MET A 393 8.85 13.89 28.56
C MET A 393 10.02 14.82 28.24
N VAL A 394 10.22 15.03 26.94
CA VAL A 394 11.17 15.98 26.35
C VAL A 394 10.37 17.04 25.59
N SER A 395 10.75 18.31 25.69
CA SER A 395 10.08 19.44 25.04
C SER A 395 11.04 20.27 24.19
N TYR A 396 10.80 20.30 22.88
CA TYR A 396 11.50 21.19 21.95
C TYR A 396 10.61 22.34 21.49
N PRO A 397 11.15 23.49 21.07
CA PRO A 397 10.42 24.45 20.24
C PRO A 397 9.86 23.74 19.00
N ARG A 398 8.58 23.98 18.66
CA ARG A 398 7.92 23.39 17.48
C ARG A 398 8.77 23.57 16.23
N GLN A 399 9.25 24.80 16.01
CA GLN A 399 10.04 25.14 14.83
C GLN A 399 11.32 24.32 14.71
N LEU A 400 11.98 24.01 15.84
CA LEU A 400 13.22 23.23 15.88
C LEU A 400 12.95 21.75 15.58
N TRP A 401 11.86 21.19 16.12
CA TRP A 401 11.47 19.80 15.89
C TRP A 401 11.16 19.53 14.40
N TRP A 402 10.38 20.42 13.77
CA TRP A 402 10.09 20.30 12.35
C TRP A 402 11.29 20.65 11.47
N ALA A 403 12.14 21.61 11.87
CA ALA A 403 13.40 21.87 11.15
C ALA A 403 14.30 20.62 11.11
N TYR A 404 14.44 19.89 12.21
CA TYR A 404 15.19 18.62 12.23
C TYR A 404 14.61 17.60 11.23
N ARG A 405 13.29 17.49 11.12
CA ARG A 405 12.62 16.65 10.11
C ARG A 405 12.91 17.10 8.68
N SER A 406 12.73 18.39 8.39
CA SER A 406 13.02 18.95 7.07
C SER A 406 14.49 18.73 6.70
N ILE A 407 15.43 18.86 7.64
CA ILE A 407 16.86 18.60 7.42
C ILE A 407 17.14 17.14 7.08
N LYS A 408 16.61 16.16 7.83
CA LYS A 408 16.79 14.73 7.52
C LYS A 408 16.19 14.37 6.16
N LEU A 409 15.05 14.96 5.80
CA LEU A 409 14.41 14.77 4.50
C LEU A 409 15.22 15.42 3.37
N ALA A 410 15.53 16.72 3.45
CA ALA A 410 16.31 17.45 2.46
C ALA A 410 17.69 16.82 2.23
N SER A 411 18.33 16.30 3.28
CA SER A 411 19.58 15.54 3.17
C SER A 411 19.42 14.27 2.34
N ALA A 412 18.36 13.49 2.59
CA ALA A 412 18.05 12.31 1.80
C ALA A 412 17.67 12.67 0.35
N THR A 413 16.90 13.74 0.16
CA THR A 413 16.47 14.27 -1.13
C THR A 413 17.65 14.77 -1.96
N GLN A 414 18.63 15.47 -1.37
CA GLN A 414 19.87 15.85 -2.04
C GLN A 414 20.66 14.62 -2.49
N MET A 415 20.82 13.60 -1.65
CA MET A 415 21.47 12.35 -2.09
C MET A 415 20.71 11.68 -3.25
N LEU A 416 19.37 11.72 -3.25
CA LEU A 416 18.57 11.20 -4.38
C LEU A 416 18.70 12.06 -5.65
N ILE A 417 18.84 13.38 -5.53
CA ILE A 417 19.16 14.30 -6.66
C ILE A 417 20.50 13.91 -7.27
N GLU A 418 21.55 13.77 -6.44
CA GLU A 418 22.89 13.38 -6.90
C GLU A 418 22.86 12.02 -7.58
N ILE A 419 22.29 11.00 -6.93
CA ILE A 419 22.11 9.65 -7.49
C ILE A 419 21.39 9.73 -8.84
N ASN A 420 20.27 10.44 -8.93
CA ASN A 420 19.47 10.46 -10.14
C ASN A 420 20.13 11.23 -11.30
N SER A 421 21.08 12.12 -10.99
CA SER A 421 21.90 12.85 -11.95
C SER A 421 23.07 12.02 -12.50
N GLN A 422 23.51 10.96 -11.80
CA GLN A 422 24.61 10.11 -12.25
C GLN A 422 24.30 9.30 -13.54
N PRO A 423 25.33 8.92 -14.32
CA PRO A 423 25.18 7.98 -15.43
C PRO A 423 24.49 6.66 -15.04
N ARG A 424 23.70 6.09 -15.96
CA ARG A 424 22.92 4.85 -15.73
C ARG A 424 23.75 3.67 -15.21
N VAL A 425 25.05 3.60 -15.57
CA VAL A 425 25.98 2.55 -15.11
C VAL A 425 26.23 2.65 -13.61
N ILE A 426 26.46 3.87 -13.09
CA ILE A 426 26.68 4.14 -11.67
C ILE A 426 25.37 3.93 -10.90
N ARG A 427 24.26 4.47 -11.41
CA ARG A 427 22.90 4.33 -10.82
C ARG A 427 22.45 2.88 -10.64
N ALA A 428 22.83 2.01 -11.57
CA ALA A 428 22.48 0.59 -11.52
C ALA A 428 23.49 -0.28 -10.74
N SER A 429 24.53 0.31 -10.16
CA SER A 429 25.46 -0.44 -9.31
C SER A 429 24.81 -0.84 -7.99
N LEU A 430 25.14 -2.04 -7.50
CA LEU A 430 24.58 -2.56 -6.24
C LEU A 430 24.82 -1.66 -5.02
N PRO A 431 25.98 -0.97 -4.85
CA PRO A 431 26.17 0.00 -3.76
C PRO A 431 25.20 1.17 -3.82
N ILE A 432 24.96 1.75 -5.00
CA ILE A 432 24.02 2.86 -5.16
C ILE A 432 22.59 2.40 -4.92
N LEU A 433 22.19 1.24 -5.43
CA LEU A 433 20.85 0.71 -5.18
C LEU A 433 20.63 0.34 -3.71
N THR A 434 21.66 -0.14 -3.00
CA THR A 434 21.63 -0.37 -1.55
C THR A 434 21.48 0.94 -0.79
N LEU A 435 22.19 2.00 -1.18
CA LEU A 435 22.01 3.35 -0.62
C LEU A 435 20.60 3.89 -0.87
N VAL A 436 20.03 3.72 -2.07
CA VAL A 436 18.63 4.10 -2.36
C VAL A 436 17.66 3.43 -1.38
N LEU A 437 17.87 2.14 -1.06
CA LEU A 437 17.04 1.45 -0.07
C LEU A 437 17.25 2.00 1.36
N GLY A 438 18.47 2.37 1.71
CA GLY A 438 18.76 3.09 2.95
C GLY A 438 18.05 4.45 3.02
N LEU A 439 18.10 5.25 1.96
CA LEU A 439 17.42 6.54 1.86
C LEU A 439 15.90 6.40 1.94
N VAL A 440 15.32 5.38 1.29
CA VAL A 440 13.88 5.04 1.40
C VAL A 440 13.51 4.65 2.84
N TYR A 441 14.32 3.82 3.49
CA TYR A 441 14.12 3.41 4.89
C TYR A 441 14.21 4.61 5.84
N ILE A 442 15.18 5.51 5.63
CA ILE A 442 15.33 6.77 6.35
C ILE A 442 14.10 7.64 6.12
N ILE A 443 13.75 8.03 4.89
CA ILE A 443 12.60 8.90 4.60
C ILE A 443 11.30 8.38 5.25
N ASN A 444 11.03 7.08 5.14
CA ASN A 444 9.84 6.48 5.74
C ASN A 444 9.84 6.46 7.27
N SER A 445 11.02 6.43 7.91
CA SER A 445 11.17 6.44 9.38
C SER A 445 11.30 7.84 10.01
N ILE A 446 11.24 8.91 9.22
CA ILE A 446 11.16 10.30 9.74
C ILE A 446 9.81 10.52 10.45
N HIS A 447 8.71 10.01 9.90
CA HIS A 447 7.34 10.20 10.39
C HIS A 447 6.60 8.91 10.78
N SER A 448 7.09 7.73 10.38
CA SER A 448 6.58 6.44 10.86
C SER A 448 7.59 5.74 11.78
N ALA A 449 7.13 4.81 12.61
CA ALA A 449 8.06 3.92 13.31
C ALA A 449 8.83 3.08 12.26
N PRO A 450 10.14 2.83 12.43
CA PRO A 450 10.91 2.03 11.50
C PRO A 450 10.29 0.64 11.28
N GLN A 451 10.25 0.18 10.04
CA GLN A 451 9.63 -1.11 9.70
C GLN A 451 10.53 -2.27 10.19
N ASP A 452 9.90 -3.26 10.84
CA ASP A 452 10.58 -4.40 11.48
C ASP A 452 9.99 -5.75 11.02
N ASP A 453 9.74 -5.88 9.72
CA ASP A 453 9.58 -7.18 9.06
C ASP A 453 10.94 -7.76 8.63
N SER A 454 10.95 -9.00 8.12
CA SER A 454 12.19 -9.69 7.76
C SER A 454 12.98 -9.02 6.64
N ASN A 455 12.33 -8.33 5.70
CA ASN A 455 12.98 -7.71 4.57
C ASN A 455 13.51 -6.32 4.97
N ASN A 456 12.73 -5.54 5.72
CA ASN A 456 13.18 -4.26 6.25
C ASN A 456 14.32 -4.41 7.27
N ARG A 457 14.36 -5.47 8.09
CA ARG A 457 15.55 -5.80 8.90
C ARG A 457 16.78 -6.05 8.03
N ARG A 458 16.67 -6.83 6.96
CA ARG A 458 17.79 -7.09 6.03
C ARG A 458 18.31 -5.78 5.40
N ILE A 459 17.41 -4.89 4.97
CA ILE A 459 17.80 -3.56 4.45
C ILE A 459 18.52 -2.75 5.54
N ARG A 460 17.90 -2.62 6.73
CA ARG A 460 18.44 -1.93 7.91
C ARG A 460 19.86 -2.41 8.24
N ASP A 461 20.06 -3.71 8.29
CA ASP A 461 21.33 -4.37 8.65
C ASP A 461 22.42 -4.25 7.56
N CYS A 462 22.08 -3.75 6.37
CA CYS A 462 23.03 -3.40 5.30
C CYS A 462 23.40 -1.91 5.26
N VAL A 463 22.52 -1.03 5.75
CA VAL A 463 22.61 0.43 5.51
C VAL A 463 22.92 1.24 6.78
N LEU A 464 22.65 0.69 7.96
CA LEU A 464 22.92 1.30 9.25
C LEU A 464 24.09 0.61 9.94
N PRO A 465 24.96 1.36 10.65
CA PRO A 465 25.92 0.77 11.57
C PRO A 465 25.21 -0.10 12.63
N LEU A 466 25.78 -1.26 12.92
CA LEU A 466 25.33 -2.18 13.97
C LEU A 466 26.26 -2.13 15.18
N THR A 467 25.78 -2.54 16.36
CA THR A 467 26.56 -2.47 17.62
C THR A 467 27.90 -3.19 17.54
N HIS A 468 27.94 -4.31 16.82
CA HIS A 468 29.16 -5.09 16.59
C HIS A 468 30.04 -4.54 15.43
N ASP A 469 29.61 -3.49 14.73
CA ASP A 469 30.47 -2.74 13.80
C ASP A 469 31.36 -1.77 14.57
N ALA A 470 30.84 -1.20 15.66
CA ALA A 470 31.60 -0.32 16.55
C ALA A 470 32.68 -1.08 17.34
N THR A 471 32.49 -2.38 17.62
CA THR A 471 33.48 -3.21 18.33
C THR A 471 34.48 -3.94 17.42
N MET A 472 34.21 -4.03 16.11
CA MET A 472 35.05 -4.73 15.11
C MET A 472 35.97 -3.77 14.34
N GLY A 473 36.51 -2.76 15.02
CA GLY A 473 37.75 -2.12 14.62
C GLY A 473 38.91 -2.76 15.37
N ASP A 474 39.97 -3.17 14.66
CA ASP A 474 41.26 -3.38 15.31
C ASP A 474 41.61 -2.13 16.14
N VAL A 475 41.95 -2.34 17.42
CA VAL A 475 42.17 -1.32 18.47
C VAL A 475 40.89 -0.74 19.12
N LEU A 476 40.37 -1.47 20.11
CA LEU A 476 39.78 -0.88 21.31
C LEU A 476 40.47 -1.44 22.57
N SER A 477 40.58 -0.59 23.59
CA SER A 477 40.99 -0.92 24.96
C SER A 477 39.77 -0.72 25.88
N ASP A 478 39.57 -1.60 26.85
CA ASP A 478 38.28 -1.88 27.53
C ASP A 478 37.57 -0.70 28.26
N ASP A 479 38.25 0.42 28.50
CA ASP A 479 37.91 1.36 29.59
C ASP A 479 36.70 2.30 29.39
N MET A 480 35.91 2.19 28.30
CA MET A 480 34.82 3.16 28.01
C MET A 480 33.46 2.54 27.64
N ILE A 481 33.27 1.23 27.87
CA ILE A 481 31.92 0.64 27.88
C ILE A 481 31.44 0.61 29.32
N GLY A 482 30.41 1.40 29.64
CA GLY A 482 29.68 1.23 30.90
C GLY A 482 29.00 -0.15 30.90
N GLU A 483 29.48 -1.03 31.77
CA GLU A 483 29.12 -2.45 31.93
C GLU A 483 28.35 -3.09 30.76
N GLU A 484 29.07 -3.81 29.89
CA GLU A 484 28.45 -4.65 28.86
C GLU A 484 27.36 -5.54 29.49
N ASP A 485 26.11 -5.38 29.07
CA ASP A 485 25.07 -6.39 29.32
C ASP A 485 25.37 -7.59 28.40
N PRO A 486 25.81 -8.75 28.93
CA PRO A 486 26.11 -9.92 28.11
C PRO A 486 24.86 -10.54 27.46
N ASN A 487 23.66 -10.01 27.75
CA ASN A 487 22.41 -10.38 27.10
C ASN A 487 22.05 -9.46 25.91
N SER A 488 22.85 -8.42 25.62
CA SER A 488 22.61 -7.50 24.52
C SER A 488 22.64 -8.25 23.17
N PRO A 489 21.52 -8.31 22.42
CA PRO A 489 21.44 -9.20 21.27
C PRO A 489 22.34 -8.73 20.12
N ILE A 490 23.22 -9.63 19.67
CA ILE A 490 24.15 -9.42 18.55
C ILE A 490 23.35 -8.94 17.31
N GLY A 491 23.71 -7.76 16.79
CA GLY A 491 23.09 -7.18 15.59
C GLY A 491 22.01 -6.11 15.83
N MET A 492 22.00 -5.43 16.98
CA MET A 492 21.22 -4.20 17.14
C MET A 492 21.79 -3.03 16.32
N VAL A 493 20.94 -2.08 15.92
CA VAL A 493 21.35 -0.83 15.29
C VAL A 493 22.15 0.00 16.28
N TYR A 494 23.33 0.47 15.86
CA TYR A 494 24.13 1.41 16.61
C TYR A 494 23.61 2.83 16.39
N ALA A 495 22.98 3.39 17.42
CA ALA A 495 22.43 4.74 17.41
C ALA A 495 23.18 5.61 18.43
N PRO A 496 24.38 6.14 18.10
CA PRO A 496 25.18 6.94 19.04
C PRO A 496 24.40 8.21 19.45
N GLY A 497 24.42 8.53 20.76
CA GLY A 497 23.55 9.55 21.36
C GLY A 497 22.05 9.33 21.16
N GLY A 498 21.63 8.16 20.64
CA GLY A 498 20.28 7.87 20.24
C GLY A 498 19.91 8.28 18.81
N ASN A 499 20.82 8.76 17.94
CA ASN A 499 20.48 9.11 16.56
C ASN A 499 20.72 7.92 15.59
N ILE A 500 19.75 7.60 14.72
CA ILE A 500 19.97 6.65 13.62
C ILE A 500 20.69 7.36 12.47
N LEU A 501 21.87 6.84 12.15
CA LEU A 501 22.78 7.36 11.14
C LEU A 501 23.01 6.29 10.06
N LEU A 502 23.20 6.71 8.81
CA LEU A 502 23.65 5.80 7.74
C LEU A 502 25.15 5.49 7.90
N HIS A 503 25.60 4.36 7.33
CA HIS A 503 27.03 4.15 7.10
C HIS A 503 27.64 5.32 6.29
N PRO A 504 28.96 5.60 6.45
CA PRO A 504 29.62 6.70 5.76
C PRO A 504 29.43 6.67 4.23
N ILE A 505 28.81 7.72 3.70
CA ILE A 505 28.73 7.99 2.27
C ILE A 505 30.05 8.64 1.86
N LEU A 506 30.75 8.04 0.90
CA LEU A 506 32.01 8.56 0.39
C LEU A 506 31.81 9.14 -1.00
N ASP A 507 32.35 10.34 -1.19
CA ASP A 507 32.50 11.00 -2.48
C ASP A 507 33.94 10.83 -2.98
N PRO A 508 34.25 9.76 -3.75
CA PRO A 508 35.40 9.78 -4.63
C PRO A 508 35.01 10.51 -5.92
N ARG A 509 35.94 11.31 -6.43
CA ARG A 509 35.83 12.15 -7.63
C ARG A 509 35.55 11.39 -8.94
N ASP A 510 35.38 10.07 -8.87
CA ASP A 510 35.08 9.12 -9.95
C ASP A 510 33.64 8.55 -9.86
N GLY A 511 32.83 8.98 -8.88
CA GLY A 511 31.42 8.62 -8.71
C GLY A 511 31.07 8.14 -7.30
N MET A 512 29.97 8.64 -6.74
CA MET A 512 29.57 8.40 -5.34
C MET A 512 29.59 6.90 -4.96
N THR A 513 30.17 6.58 -3.80
CA THR A 513 30.24 5.19 -3.29
C THR A 513 29.61 5.07 -1.91
N PHE A 514 28.80 4.03 -1.73
CA PHE A 514 28.24 3.67 -0.43
C PHE A 514 28.95 2.44 0.13
N LYS A 515 29.55 2.59 1.32
CA LYS A 515 30.10 1.46 2.06
C LYS A 515 28.98 0.79 2.86
N TYR A 516 28.66 -0.44 2.49
CA TYR A 516 27.82 -1.34 3.27
C TYR A 516 28.68 -2.51 3.77
N LYS A 517 28.44 -3.01 4.98
CA LYS A 517 29.18 -4.17 5.53
C LYS A 517 28.68 -5.51 4.97
N THR A 518 27.38 -5.59 4.70
CA THR A 518 26.67 -6.80 4.27
C THR A 518 26.00 -6.55 2.93
N ILE A 519 26.19 -7.47 1.97
CA ILE A 519 25.53 -7.39 0.66
C ILE A 519 24.03 -7.63 0.88
N ILE A 520 23.18 -6.73 0.37
CA ILE A 520 21.72 -6.97 0.38
C ILE A 520 21.40 -8.22 -0.44
N ASP A 521 20.69 -9.16 0.18
CA ASP A 521 20.33 -10.41 -0.48
C ASP A 521 19.22 -10.23 -1.53
N ASP A 522 19.21 -11.14 -2.51
CA ASP A 522 18.27 -11.17 -3.63
C ASP A 522 16.80 -11.09 -3.20
N ARG A 523 16.41 -11.61 -2.02
CA ARG A 523 15.01 -11.60 -1.56
C ARG A 523 14.62 -10.22 -1.06
N ALA A 524 15.46 -9.58 -0.26
CA ALA A 524 15.24 -8.20 0.19
C ALA A 524 15.30 -7.22 -1.00
N PHE A 525 16.24 -7.41 -1.91
CA PHE A 525 16.36 -6.62 -3.13
C PHE A 525 15.14 -6.80 -4.05
N PHE A 526 14.71 -8.04 -4.32
CA PHE A 526 13.55 -8.32 -5.16
C PHE A 526 12.26 -7.78 -4.56
N PHE A 527 12.07 -7.90 -3.24
CA PHE A 527 10.92 -7.29 -2.56
C PHE A 527 10.84 -5.77 -2.82
N ALA A 528 11.98 -5.09 -2.80
CA ALA A 528 12.06 -3.64 -2.92
C ALA A 528 11.99 -3.12 -4.38
N PHE A 529 12.70 -3.77 -5.32
CA PHE A 529 12.82 -3.34 -6.72
C PHE A 529 12.03 -4.19 -7.73
N GLN A 530 11.40 -5.28 -7.31
CA GLN A 530 10.60 -6.19 -8.15
C GLN A 530 11.40 -6.82 -9.33
N CYS A 531 12.73 -6.94 -9.13
CA CYS A 531 13.69 -7.60 -10.02
C CYS A 531 14.90 -8.06 -9.20
N LEU A 532 15.74 -8.96 -9.75
CA LEU A 532 17.01 -9.36 -9.13
C LEU A 532 18.13 -8.34 -9.47
N PRO A 533 19.21 -8.22 -8.66
CA PRO A 533 20.27 -7.22 -8.85
C PRO A 533 20.85 -7.16 -10.28
N GLN A 534 21.14 -8.30 -10.89
CA GLN A 534 21.68 -8.42 -12.25
C GLN A 534 20.73 -7.87 -13.33
N PHE A 535 19.43 -7.79 -13.05
CA PHE A 535 18.43 -7.24 -13.97
C PHE A 535 18.07 -5.78 -13.67
N ALA A 536 18.58 -5.19 -12.58
CA ALA A 536 18.22 -3.83 -12.18
C ALA A 536 18.53 -2.79 -13.28
N ARG A 537 19.71 -2.90 -13.92
CA ARG A 537 20.12 -2.00 -15.02
C ARG A 537 19.11 -1.98 -16.18
N THR A 538 18.57 -3.14 -16.58
CA THR A 538 17.66 -3.25 -17.73
C THR A 538 16.20 -3.05 -17.35
N LYS A 539 15.80 -3.38 -16.11
CA LYS A 539 14.41 -3.22 -15.62
C LYS A 539 14.09 -1.82 -15.12
N LEU A 540 15.03 -1.14 -14.45
CA LEU A 540 14.80 0.18 -13.87
C LEU A 540 15.06 1.31 -14.88
N TRP A 541 16.02 1.14 -15.80
CA TRP A 541 16.36 2.13 -16.83
C TRP A 541 16.51 1.51 -18.23
N PRO A 542 15.43 0.96 -18.83
CA PRO A 542 15.47 0.37 -20.17
C PRO A 542 16.10 1.33 -21.20
N ALA A 543 16.92 0.78 -22.09
CA ALA A 543 17.65 1.55 -23.09
C ALA A 543 16.69 2.19 -24.11
N THR A 544 16.43 3.48 -23.94
CA THR A 544 15.66 4.31 -24.85
C THR A 544 16.53 4.68 -26.05
N GLY A 545 16.72 3.76 -27.01
CA GLY A 545 17.42 4.10 -28.26
C GLY A 545 18.11 2.99 -29.07
N LEU A 546 18.07 1.72 -28.69
CA LEU A 546 18.56 0.62 -29.55
C LEU A 546 17.46 -0.42 -29.77
N PRO A 547 17.16 -0.82 -31.03
CA PRO A 547 16.30 -1.97 -31.29
C PRO A 547 17.00 -3.22 -30.75
N GLY A 548 16.30 -4.00 -29.92
CA GLY A 548 16.90 -5.16 -29.28
C GLY A 548 17.26 -6.23 -30.29
N GLN A 549 18.56 -6.43 -30.55
CA GLN A 549 19.05 -7.71 -31.04
C GLN A 549 18.69 -8.78 -30.01
N GLY A 550 18.20 -9.92 -30.50
CA GLY A 550 17.50 -10.90 -29.69
C GLY A 550 18.38 -11.94 -28.99
N PHE A 551 17.68 -12.97 -28.51
CA PHE A 551 18.14 -14.13 -27.73
C PHE A 551 18.45 -13.85 -26.24
N ASP A 552 18.00 -14.66 -25.27
CA ASP A 552 17.23 -15.91 -25.37
C ASP A 552 16.12 -16.04 -24.32
N ALA A 553 15.11 -16.87 -24.61
CA ALA A 553 13.78 -16.80 -24.02
C ALA A 553 13.58 -17.72 -22.80
N SER A 554 13.91 -17.22 -21.60
CA SER A 554 13.31 -17.75 -20.36
C SER A 554 12.95 -16.66 -19.34
N HIS A 555 11.68 -16.67 -18.91
CA HIS A 555 11.11 -15.90 -17.79
C HIS A 555 11.23 -14.35 -17.80
N VAL A 556 10.22 -13.67 -18.36
CA VAL A 556 9.83 -12.31 -17.95
C VAL A 556 8.30 -12.25 -17.65
N PRO A 557 7.83 -11.60 -16.56
CA PRO A 557 6.44 -11.74 -16.11
C PRO A 557 5.41 -10.92 -16.90
N GLN A 558 4.21 -11.47 -17.05
CA GLN A 558 3.05 -10.81 -17.68
C GLN A 558 2.46 -9.71 -16.79
N ARG A 559 2.30 -8.49 -17.31
CA ARG A 559 1.41 -7.46 -16.73
C ARG A 559 0.11 -7.39 -17.53
N LYS A 560 -1.04 -7.56 -16.85
CA LYS A 560 -2.39 -7.59 -17.46
C LYS A 560 -3.06 -6.22 -17.36
N GLY A 561 -3.37 -5.60 -18.50
CA GLY A 561 -4.18 -4.38 -18.53
C GLY A 561 -5.64 -4.66 -18.11
N LYS A 562 -6.16 -3.93 -17.12
CA LYS A 562 -7.59 -3.97 -16.74
C LYS A 562 -8.09 -2.61 -16.27
N THR A 563 -8.48 -1.76 -17.22
CA THR A 563 -9.37 -0.62 -16.95
C THR A 563 -10.67 -1.07 -16.25
N ARG A 564 -11.10 -0.30 -15.26
CA ARG A 564 -12.43 -0.26 -14.61
C ARG A 564 -12.58 1.13 -13.98
N ALA A 565 -13.75 1.74 -14.11
CA ALA A 565 -14.16 2.92 -13.33
C ALA A 565 -15.26 2.53 -12.34
N ARG A 566 -15.40 3.26 -11.22
CA ARG A 566 -16.52 3.15 -10.29
C ARG A 566 -17.58 4.24 -10.58
N PRO A 567 -18.84 4.04 -10.16
CA PRO A 567 -19.83 5.11 -10.08
C PRO A 567 -19.52 6.04 -8.89
N GLN A 568 -19.71 7.35 -9.06
CA GLN A 568 -19.76 8.29 -7.94
C GLN A 568 -20.98 8.04 -7.04
N THR A 569 -20.82 8.33 -5.75
CA THR A 569 -21.93 8.52 -4.80
C THR A 569 -21.81 9.93 -4.25
N ASP A 570 -22.85 10.74 -4.42
CA ASP A 570 -22.87 12.12 -3.97
C ASP A 570 -22.80 12.28 -2.44
N ALA A 571 -22.42 13.49 -2.02
CA ALA A 571 -22.27 13.98 -0.65
C ALA A 571 -21.02 13.49 0.13
N MET A 572 -19.87 14.07 -0.19
CA MET A 572 -18.81 14.32 0.81
C MET A 572 -18.73 15.81 1.14
N LEU A 573 -18.55 16.12 2.42
CA LEU A 573 -18.27 17.48 2.91
C LEU A 573 -16.88 17.97 2.43
N PRO A 574 -16.66 19.28 2.28
CA PRO A 574 -15.40 19.81 1.74
C PRO A 574 -14.19 19.45 2.60
N ILE A 575 -13.21 18.83 1.97
CA ILE A 575 -11.89 18.54 2.56
C ILE A 575 -11.06 19.84 2.60
N PRO A 576 -10.33 20.15 3.68
CA PRO A 576 -9.45 21.33 3.73
C PRO A 576 -8.43 21.35 2.58
N PRO A 577 -8.11 22.52 1.98
CA PRO A 577 -7.22 22.60 0.81
C PRO A 577 -5.83 21.97 0.99
N SER A 578 -5.28 22.00 2.21
CA SER A 578 -3.99 21.36 2.56
C SER A 578 -3.98 19.83 2.45
N LEU A 579 -5.15 19.18 2.45
CA LEU A 579 -5.30 17.74 2.23
C LEU A 579 -5.57 17.39 0.76
N GLN A 580 -5.91 18.36 -0.10
CA GLN A 580 -6.16 18.11 -1.53
C GLN A 580 -4.85 17.95 -2.33
N GLN A 581 -3.74 18.58 -1.90
CA GLN A 581 -2.43 18.62 -2.58
C GLN A 581 -1.69 17.26 -2.69
N PHE A 582 -2.32 16.14 -2.32
CA PHE A 582 -1.72 14.81 -2.29
C PHE A 582 -2.46 13.75 -3.12
N GLN A 583 -3.51 14.11 -3.87
CA GLN A 583 -4.24 13.13 -4.67
C GLN A 583 -3.36 12.53 -5.78
N ASP A 584 -2.40 13.25 -6.34
CA ASP A 584 -1.59 12.78 -7.48
C ASP A 584 -0.41 11.82 -7.16
N ILE A 585 -0.19 11.43 -5.89
CA ILE A 585 0.93 10.54 -5.54
C ILE A 585 0.55 9.06 -5.70
N LEU A 586 0.66 8.55 -6.92
CA LEU A 586 0.55 7.12 -7.25
C LEU A 586 1.65 6.28 -6.55
N VAL A 587 1.24 5.38 -5.65
CA VAL A 587 2.11 4.35 -5.05
C VAL A 587 2.09 3.06 -5.90
N PRO A 588 3.23 2.45 -6.23
CA PRO A 588 3.24 1.13 -6.86
C PRO A 588 2.82 0.03 -5.85
N ARG A 589 1.54 -0.36 -5.88
CA ARG A 589 1.02 -1.57 -5.21
C ARG A 589 1.18 -2.79 -6.12
N GLU A 590 1.51 -3.95 -5.53
CA GLU A 590 1.18 -5.24 -6.16
C GLU A 590 -0.34 -5.40 -6.30
N VAL A 591 -0.75 -6.18 -7.29
CA VAL A 591 -2.10 -6.13 -7.88
C VAL A 591 -3.20 -6.61 -6.92
N THR A 592 -3.92 -5.68 -6.30
CA THR A 592 -5.40 -5.67 -6.36
C THR A 592 -5.96 -4.27 -6.51
N THR A 593 -7.03 -4.19 -7.30
CA THR A 593 -7.89 -3.05 -7.71
C THR A 593 -8.06 -1.87 -6.74
N GLU A 594 -8.26 -0.68 -7.35
CA GLU A 594 -8.75 0.60 -6.79
C GLU A 594 -7.64 1.43 -6.08
N GLU A 595 -7.43 2.72 -6.38
CA GLU A 595 -8.05 3.65 -7.35
C GLU A 595 -7.09 4.83 -7.62
N LEU A 596 -7.19 5.52 -8.77
CA LEU A 596 -6.91 6.96 -8.85
C LEU A 596 -7.59 7.58 -10.08
N VAL A 597 -8.25 8.70 -9.82
CA VAL A 597 -8.84 9.63 -10.78
C VAL A 597 -7.71 10.40 -11.48
N LEU A 598 -7.97 10.83 -12.71
CA LEU A 598 -7.31 11.98 -13.32
C LEU A 598 -8.40 12.94 -13.76
N ASP A 599 -8.19 14.24 -13.55
CA ASP A 599 -9.17 15.28 -13.84
C ASP A 599 -9.66 15.23 -15.29
N MET A 600 -10.98 15.11 -15.43
CA MET A 600 -11.68 15.56 -16.63
C MET A 600 -12.30 16.92 -16.30
N THR A 601 -11.56 18.01 -16.55
CA THR A 601 -12.17 19.33 -16.65
C THR A 601 -13.30 19.29 -17.68
N PRO A 602 -14.50 19.83 -17.38
CA PRO A 602 -15.59 19.86 -18.34
C PRO A 602 -15.16 20.53 -19.64
N LEU A 603 -15.23 19.78 -20.75
CA LEU A 603 -14.90 20.30 -22.07
C LEU A 603 -16.01 21.24 -22.54
N SER A 604 -15.81 22.55 -22.35
CA SER A 604 -16.57 23.55 -23.09
C SER A 604 -16.09 23.55 -24.54
N LEU A 605 -16.77 22.77 -25.40
CA LEU A 605 -16.31 22.46 -26.74
C LEU A 605 -16.59 23.60 -27.74
N ALA A 606 -15.54 24.26 -28.22
CA ALA A 606 -15.56 25.00 -29.49
C ALA A 606 -15.52 24.02 -30.69
N PRO A 607 -15.95 24.40 -31.91
CA PRO A 607 -16.10 23.46 -33.04
C PRO A 607 -14.86 22.59 -33.33
N ASP A 608 -13.65 23.15 -33.28
CA ASP A 608 -12.40 22.42 -33.54
C ASP A 608 -12.15 21.27 -32.53
N SER A 609 -12.67 21.40 -31.32
CA SER A 609 -12.48 20.41 -30.25
C SER A 609 -13.38 19.18 -30.38
N LEU A 610 -14.51 19.25 -31.10
CA LEU A 610 -15.34 18.07 -31.39
C LEU A 610 -14.58 17.09 -32.29
N THR A 611 -13.95 17.58 -33.35
CA THR A 611 -13.12 16.75 -34.24
C THR A 611 -11.94 16.14 -33.47
N THR A 612 -11.24 16.93 -32.65
CA THR A 612 -10.14 16.43 -31.81
C THR A 612 -10.60 15.34 -30.83
N ALA A 613 -11.76 15.50 -30.20
CA ALA A 613 -12.35 14.50 -29.31
C ALA A 613 -12.70 13.21 -30.07
N MET A 614 -13.34 13.31 -31.24
CA MET A 614 -13.66 12.17 -32.10
C MET A 614 -12.40 11.41 -32.56
N THR A 615 -11.35 12.12 -33.01
CA THR A 615 -10.06 11.51 -33.37
C THR A 615 -9.41 10.80 -32.18
N THR A 616 -9.47 11.39 -30.98
CA THR A 616 -8.92 10.79 -29.75
C THR A 616 -9.66 9.50 -29.38
N ILE A 617 -10.99 9.51 -29.45
CA ILE A 617 -11.83 8.32 -29.22
C ILE A 617 -11.53 7.23 -30.25
N LEU A 618 -11.39 7.59 -31.53
CA LEU A 618 -11.11 6.66 -32.62
C LEU A 618 -9.72 6.01 -32.50
N ASN A 619 -8.71 6.77 -32.07
CA ASN A 619 -7.37 6.24 -31.81
C ASN A 619 -7.38 5.27 -30.60
N GLN A 620 -8.14 5.58 -29.55
CA GLN A 620 -8.26 4.71 -28.36
C GLN A 620 -9.07 3.42 -28.63
N PHE A 621 -10.00 3.46 -29.59
CA PHE A 621 -10.91 2.35 -29.93
C PHE A 621 -10.17 1.04 -30.27
N ALA A 622 -9.16 1.12 -31.16
CA ALA A 622 -8.46 -0.05 -31.65
C ALA A 622 -7.71 -0.79 -30.53
N SER A 623 -6.95 -0.02 -29.74
CA SER A 623 -6.27 -0.54 -28.55
C SER A 623 -7.24 -1.16 -27.55
N ASP A 624 -8.31 -0.45 -27.18
CA ASP A 624 -9.28 -0.93 -26.20
C ASP A 624 -9.93 -2.26 -26.60
N ILE A 625 -10.31 -2.40 -27.88
CA ILE A 625 -10.91 -3.64 -28.37
C ILE A 625 -9.98 -4.84 -28.14
N MET A 626 -8.71 -4.70 -28.53
CA MET A 626 -7.76 -5.81 -28.47
C MET A 626 -7.25 -6.07 -27.04
N GLN A 627 -7.09 -5.03 -26.22
CA GLN A 627 -6.79 -5.18 -24.79
C GLN A 627 -7.89 -5.92 -24.02
N LYS A 628 -9.16 -5.78 -24.44
CA LYS A 628 -10.31 -6.46 -23.81
C LYS A 628 -10.57 -7.86 -24.36
N MET A 629 -9.76 -8.36 -25.30
CA MET A 629 -9.91 -9.71 -25.82
C MET A 629 -9.75 -10.75 -24.69
N PRO A 630 -10.68 -11.71 -24.54
CA PRO A 630 -10.60 -12.72 -23.49
C PRO A 630 -9.41 -13.67 -23.69
N ASN A 631 -9.06 -14.41 -22.64
CA ASN A 631 -8.12 -15.53 -22.72
C ASN A 631 -8.86 -16.88 -22.63
N PRO A 632 -8.29 -17.97 -23.17
CA PRO A 632 -8.80 -19.32 -22.98
C PRO A 632 -9.01 -19.68 -21.50
N LYS A 633 -10.07 -20.44 -21.18
CA LYS A 633 -10.28 -20.98 -19.83
C LYS A 633 -9.32 -22.16 -19.59
N ALA A 634 -8.85 -22.30 -18.36
CA ALA A 634 -7.79 -23.23 -17.95
C ALA A 634 -8.05 -24.74 -18.16
N GLY A 635 -9.25 -25.15 -18.60
CA GLY A 635 -9.55 -26.52 -19.03
C GLY A 635 -9.81 -26.69 -20.54
N SER A 636 -9.98 -25.60 -21.29
CA SER A 636 -10.18 -25.64 -22.75
C SER A 636 -8.88 -25.36 -23.53
N ALA A 637 -7.90 -24.72 -22.88
CA ALA A 637 -6.62 -24.37 -23.49
C ALA A 637 -5.73 -25.59 -23.81
N SER A 638 -5.65 -26.57 -22.90
CA SER A 638 -4.78 -27.75 -23.07
C SER A 638 -5.24 -28.68 -24.20
N ALA A 639 -6.54 -28.76 -24.48
CA ALA A 639 -7.10 -29.60 -25.54
C ALA A 639 -6.83 -29.10 -26.98
N LEU A 640 -6.25 -27.90 -27.13
CA LEU A 640 -5.98 -27.22 -28.40
C LEU A 640 -4.55 -26.68 -28.54
N GLY A 641 -3.71 -26.77 -27.51
CA GLY A 641 -2.35 -26.18 -27.50
C GLY A 641 -2.30 -24.65 -27.44
N ILE A 642 -3.41 -23.95 -27.66
CA ILE A 642 -3.47 -22.47 -27.68
C ILE A 642 -3.44 -21.90 -26.25
N ARG A 643 -2.41 -21.09 -25.96
CA ARG A 643 -2.28 -20.36 -24.69
C ARG A 643 -3.06 -19.05 -24.64
N GLN A 644 -3.19 -18.33 -25.77
CA GLN A 644 -3.88 -17.03 -25.90
C GLN A 644 -4.55 -16.90 -27.28
N TYR A 645 -5.68 -16.19 -27.38
CA TYR A 645 -6.40 -16.04 -28.66
C TYR A 645 -5.84 -14.97 -29.60
N CYS A 646 -5.01 -14.06 -29.09
CA CYS A 646 -4.31 -13.01 -29.84
C CYS A 646 -2.83 -13.10 -29.47
N ASP A 647 -1.96 -13.04 -30.48
CA ASP A 647 -0.52 -13.24 -30.30
C ASP A 647 0.20 -11.95 -29.87
N LEU A 648 -0.36 -10.79 -30.21
CA LEU A 648 0.13 -9.49 -29.78
C LEU A 648 0.33 -9.44 -28.26
N THR A 649 1.50 -8.97 -27.85
CA THR A 649 1.83 -8.63 -26.48
C THR A 649 0.93 -7.51 -25.96
N GLN A 650 0.90 -7.30 -24.65
CA GLN A 650 0.17 -6.19 -24.04
C GLN A 650 0.66 -4.82 -24.54
N SER A 651 1.93 -4.69 -24.94
CA SER A 651 2.50 -3.44 -25.47
C SER A 651 2.01 -3.17 -26.89
N GLU A 652 2.06 -4.17 -27.77
CA GLU A 652 1.56 -4.03 -29.15
C GLU A 652 0.06 -3.72 -29.15
N ARG A 653 -0.74 -4.40 -28.31
CA ARG A 653 -2.16 -4.06 -28.12
C ARG A 653 -2.37 -2.63 -27.59
N ALA A 654 -1.42 -2.07 -26.85
CA ALA A 654 -1.50 -0.70 -26.34
C ALA A 654 -1.18 0.36 -27.41
N SER A 655 -0.41 0.00 -28.45
CA SER A 655 -0.02 0.89 -29.55
C SER A 655 -0.91 0.81 -30.78
N LEU A 656 -1.87 -0.11 -30.85
CA LEU A 656 -2.75 -0.27 -32.03
C LEU A 656 -3.58 0.99 -32.32
N VAL A 657 -3.55 1.42 -33.57
CA VAL A 657 -4.42 2.44 -34.16
C VAL A 657 -5.47 1.81 -35.09
N LEU A 658 -6.39 2.62 -35.62
CA LEU A 658 -7.48 2.13 -36.47
C LEU A 658 -6.97 1.44 -37.75
N GLU A 659 -5.87 1.93 -38.34
CA GLU A 659 -5.28 1.34 -39.54
C GLU A 659 -4.79 -0.11 -39.32
N ASP A 660 -4.31 -0.44 -38.12
CA ASP A 660 -3.90 -1.81 -37.78
C ASP A 660 -5.08 -2.79 -37.75
N LEU A 661 -6.31 -2.30 -37.56
CA LEU A 661 -7.52 -3.12 -37.68
C LEU A 661 -8.01 -3.24 -39.13
N LYS A 662 -7.52 -2.40 -40.04
CA LYS A 662 -7.78 -2.51 -41.49
C LYS A 662 -6.87 -3.51 -42.21
N ILE A 663 -5.93 -4.13 -41.49
CA ILE A 663 -5.08 -5.22 -41.99
C ILE A 663 -5.97 -6.36 -42.51
N THR A 664 -6.13 -6.42 -43.83
CA THR A 664 -6.94 -7.39 -44.58
C THR A 664 -6.13 -8.53 -45.17
N ASP A 665 -4.80 -8.48 -45.09
CA ASP A 665 -3.83 -9.35 -45.79
C ASP A 665 -3.34 -10.54 -44.96
N ASP A 666 -3.43 -10.49 -43.63
CA ASP A 666 -3.15 -11.63 -42.75
C ASP A 666 -3.78 -11.47 -41.35
N PHE A 667 -4.83 -12.26 -41.07
CA PHE A 667 -5.48 -12.27 -39.75
C PHE A 667 -4.62 -12.90 -38.64
N THR A 668 -3.56 -13.66 -38.98
CA THR A 668 -2.71 -14.29 -37.96
C THR A 668 -1.90 -13.26 -37.15
N ARG A 669 -1.64 -12.08 -37.73
CA ARG A 669 -1.06 -10.91 -37.04
C ARG A 669 -1.86 -10.48 -35.80
N LEU A 670 -3.19 -10.69 -35.81
CA LEU A 670 -4.09 -10.26 -34.74
C LEU A 670 -4.63 -11.44 -33.92
N PHE A 671 -4.79 -12.62 -34.52
CA PHE A 671 -5.46 -13.76 -33.91
C PHE A 671 -4.67 -15.07 -34.04
N ASN A 672 -4.45 -15.75 -32.91
CA ASN A 672 -4.00 -17.15 -32.88
C ASN A 672 -5.17 -18.11 -33.18
N CYS A 673 -6.37 -17.78 -32.73
CA CYS A 673 -7.61 -18.35 -33.26
C CYS A 673 -8.83 -17.46 -33.01
N ALA A 674 -9.84 -17.61 -33.86
CA ALA A 674 -11.14 -16.97 -33.73
C ALA A 674 -12.24 -17.85 -34.33
N ARG A 675 -13.51 -17.49 -34.10
CA ARG A 675 -14.63 -17.92 -34.95
C ARG A 675 -15.13 -16.72 -35.73
N TYR A 676 -15.25 -16.85 -37.05
CA TYR A 676 -15.83 -15.82 -37.89
C TYR A 676 -17.19 -16.27 -38.43
N CYS A 677 -18.04 -15.30 -38.77
CA CYS A 677 -19.09 -15.52 -39.76
C CYS A 677 -19.35 -14.24 -40.56
N ARG A 678 -20.09 -14.37 -41.67
CA ARG A 678 -20.65 -13.22 -42.38
C ARG A 678 -21.99 -12.87 -41.70
N PRO A 679 -22.15 -11.66 -41.16
CA PRO A 679 -23.43 -11.17 -40.64
C PRO A 679 -24.36 -10.80 -41.80
N THR A 680 -25.64 -10.59 -41.52
CA THR A 680 -26.49 -9.76 -42.39
C THR A 680 -26.13 -8.28 -42.21
N ASP A 681 -26.51 -7.42 -43.15
CA ASP A 681 -26.28 -5.96 -43.02
C ASP A 681 -26.92 -5.41 -41.74
N GLN A 682 -28.10 -5.91 -41.37
CA GLN A 682 -28.77 -5.56 -40.12
C GLN A 682 -27.96 -5.96 -38.88
N GLU A 683 -27.31 -7.13 -38.89
CA GLU A 683 -26.46 -7.57 -37.78
C GLU A 683 -25.15 -6.78 -37.69
N TRP A 684 -24.57 -6.39 -38.83
CA TRP A 684 -23.40 -5.52 -38.90
C TRP A 684 -23.71 -4.12 -38.34
N LEU A 685 -24.78 -3.49 -38.83
CA LEU A 685 -25.29 -2.21 -38.31
C LEU A 685 -25.62 -2.29 -36.82
N THR A 686 -26.16 -3.42 -36.35
CA THR A 686 -26.46 -3.63 -34.92
C THR A 686 -25.19 -3.68 -34.07
N VAL A 687 -24.13 -4.35 -34.53
CA VAL A 687 -22.82 -4.34 -33.82
C VAL A 687 -22.19 -2.96 -33.81
N VAL A 688 -22.21 -2.25 -34.94
CA VAL A 688 -21.72 -0.87 -35.04
C VAL A 688 -22.49 0.07 -34.08
N LYS A 689 -23.81 -0.11 -33.94
CA LYS A 689 -24.64 0.59 -32.95
C LYS A 689 -24.32 0.22 -31.49
N TYR A 690 -23.91 -1.01 -31.19
CA TYR A 690 -23.45 -1.36 -29.84
C TYR A 690 -22.07 -0.79 -29.50
N LEU A 691 -21.17 -0.67 -30.49
CA LEU A 691 -19.85 -0.08 -30.29
C LEU A 691 -19.91 1.44 -30.13
N PHE A 692 -20.79 2.11 -30.89
CA PHE A 692 -21.04 3.55 -30.87
C PHE A 692 -22.56 3.82 -30.79
N PRO A 693 -23.15 3.80 -29.57
CA PRO A 693 -24.58 4.01 -29.36
C PRO A 693 -25.01 5.47 -29.58
N ASP A 694 -26.31 5.66 -29.75
CA ASP A 694 -26.95 6.98 -29.89
C ASP A 694 -26.99 7.75 -28.56
N GLN A 695 -27.15 9.08 -28.60
CA GLN A 695 -27.36 9.92 -27.42
C GLN A 695 -28.57 9.41 -26.60
N GLY A 696 -28.43 9.39 -25.27
CA GLY A 696 -29.48 8.89 -24.36
C GLY A 696 -29.64 7.36 -24.30
N HIS A 697 -28.80 6.58 -24.98
CA HIS A 697 -28.89 5.11 -24.93
C HIS A 697 -28.55 4.56 -23.53
N LEU A 698 -29.59 4.19 -22.78
CA LEU A 698 -29.46 3.53 -21.48
C LEU A 698 -28.84 2.14 -21.64
N SER A 699 -27.54 2.04 -21.34
CA SER A 699 -26.84 0.77 -21.22
C SER A 699 -27.45 -0.04 -20.07
N GLY A 700 -27.93 -1.26 -20.35
CA GLY A 700 -28.45 -2.13 -19.29
C GLY A 700 -27.42 -2.38 -18.18
N THR A 701 -27.88 -2.61 -16.95
CA THR A 701 -27.01 -2.81 -15.76
C THR A 701 -26.06 -4.02 -15.85
N THR A 702 -26.15 -4.80 -16.92
CA THR A 702 -25.38 -6.01 -17.20
C THR A 702 -24.30 -5.86 -18.28
N VAL A 703 -24.03 -4.67 -18.84
CA VAL A 703 -23.01 -4.50 -19.91
C VAL A 703 -21.58 -4.77 -19.39
N ARG A 704 -21.05 -5.96 -19.68
CA ARG A 704 -19.69 -6.36 -19.31
C ARG A 704 -18.69 -5.92 -20.39
N HIS A 705 -17.55 -5.43 -19.93
CA HIS A 705 -16.38 -5.00 -20.71
C HIS A 705 -16.50 -3.66 -21.45
N LEU A 706 -17.58 -3.34 -22.18
CA LEU A 706 -17.72 -2.05 -22.89
C LEU A 706 -17.65 -0.84 -21.94
N GLN A 707 -18.33 -0.89 -20.79
CA GLN A 707 -18.27 0.13 -19.73
C GLN A 707 -16.87 0.29 -19.09
N THR A 708 -15.88 -0.48 -19.54
CA THR A 708 -14.50 -0.41 -19.09
C THR A 708 -13.52 -0.11 -20.24
N CYS A 709 -14.02 0.22 -21.43
CA CYS A 709 -13.21 0.76 -22.52
C CYS A 709 -13.18 2.29 -22.36
N ARG A 710 -11.98 2.89 -22.39
CA ARG A 710 -11.80 4.34 -22.32
C ARG A 710 -12.49 5.03 -23.50
N TYR A 711 -12.37 4.48 -24.72
CA TYR A 711 -13.05 5.02 -25.89
C TYR A 711 -14.58 5.10 -25.68
N PHE A 712 -15.17 4.10 -25.03
CA PHE A 712 -16.62 3.98 -24.84
C PHE A 712 -17.13 4.88 -23.71
N ILE A 713 -16.30 5.12 -22.68
CA ILE A 713 -16.57 6.09 -21.63
C ILE A 713 -16.57 7.50 -22.24
N SER A 714 -15.46 7.90 -22.88
CA SER A 714 -15.31 9.20 -23.52
C SER A 714 -16.30 9.44 -24.67
N TRP A 715 -16.73 8.39 -25.38
CA TRP A 715 -17.83 8.47 -26.35
C TRP A 715 -19.16 8.84 -25.68
N LYS A 716 -19.53 8.18 -24.58
CA LYS A 716 -20.79 8.46 -23.88
C LYS A 716 -20.82 9.85 -23.26
N GLU A 717 -19.67 10.33 -22.77
CA GLU A 717 -19.51 11.69 -22.24
C GLU A 717 -19.64 12.71 -23.38
N LEU A 718 -18.86 12.56 -24.46
CA LEU A 718 -18.92 13.45 -25.62
C LEU A 718 -20.33 13.58 -26.22
N ILE A 719 -21.06 12.47 -26.40
CA ILE A 719 -22.43 12.53 -26.96
C ILE A 719 -23.49 12.98 -25.94
N ALA A 720 -23.18 13.03 -24.63
CA ALA A 720 -24.07 13.61 -23.63
C ALA A 720 -23.93 15.14 -23.57
N ASP A 721 -22.71 15.65 -23.76
CA ASP A 721 -22.37 17.07 -23.59
C ASP A 721 -22.68 17.94 -24.81
N ILE A 722 -22.92 17.35 -25.99
CA ILE A 722 -23.22 18.08 -27.25
C ILE A 722 -24.71 18.04 -27.64
N ASP A 723 -25.14 19.04 -28.43
CA ASP A 723 -26.52 19.13 -28.92
C ASP A 723 -26.92 17.92 -29.78
N THR A 724 -28.22 17.60 -29.82
CA THR A 724 -28.73 16.40 -30.50
C THR A 724 -28.43 16.36 -32.01
N ALA A 725 -28.30 17.49 -32.70
CA ALA A 725 -27.93 17.51 -34.12
C ALA A 725 -26.44 17.23 -34.30
N SER A 726 -25.57 17.78 -33.46
CA SER A 726 -24.14 17.45 -33.41
C SER A 726 -23.89 16.01 -32.97
N ALA A 727 -24.60 15.52 -31.95
CA ALA A 727 -24.55 14.13 -31.51
C ALA A 727 -24.93 13.18 -32.66
N LYS A 728 -26.01 13.48 -33.40
CA LYS A 728 -26.39 12.69 -34.57
C LYS A 728 -25.28 12.70 -35.65
N ARG A 729 -24.71 13.86 -36.01
CA ARG A 729 -23.61 13.94 -36.98
C ARG A 729 -22.39 13.14 -36.53
N ALA A 730 -21.98 13.28 -35.27
CA ALA A 730 -20.84 12.54 -34.71
C ALA A 730 -21.09 11.03 -34.72
N VAL A 731 -22.31 10.59 -34.35
CA VAL A 731 -22.72 9.18 -34.41
C VAL A 731 -22.65 8.66 -35.84
N ASP A 732 -23.25 9.37 -36.81
CA ASP A 732 -23.28 8.93 -38.21
C ASP A 732 -21.85 8.83 -38.78
N GLU A 733 -20.97 9.77 -38.47
CA GLU A 733 -19.57 9.77 -38.95
C GLU A 733 -18.69 8.71 -38.27
N MET A 734 -18.77 8.53 -36.94
CA MET A 734 -18.05 7.44 -36.27
C MET A 734 -18.52 6.08 -36.79
N ARG A 735 -19.83 5.90 -36.98
CA ARG A 735 -20.36 4.67 -37.58
C ARG A 735 -19.86 4.47 -39.00
N ARG A 736 -19.78 5.53 -39.82
CA ARG A 736 -19.21 5.47 -41.18
C ARG A 736 -17.76 4.97 -41.15
N LEU A 737 -16.90 5.55 -40.32
CA LEU A 737 -15.49 5.17 -40.20
C LEU A 737 -15.31 3.71 -39.71
N ILE A 738 -16.15 3.26 -38.78
CA ILE A 738 -16.10 1.91 -38.23
C ILE A 738 -16.71 0.86 -39.18
N MET A 739 -17.71 1.24 -39.98
CA MET A 739 -18.25 0.37 -41.04
C MET A 739 -17.22 0.07 -42.14
N GLU A 740 -16.17 0.90 -42.29
CA GLU A 740 -15.11 0.61 -43.25
C GLU A 740 -14.18 -0.54 -42.82
N LEU A 741 -14.13 -0.88 -41.53
CA LEU A 741 -13.28 -1.96 -41.03
C LEU A 741 -13.66 -3.32 -41.65
N PRO A 742 -12.68 -4.15 -42.05
CA PRO A 742 -12.93 -5.45 -42.69
C PRO A 742 -13.51 -6.49 -41.74
N TRP A 743 -13.35 -6.31 -40.44
CA TRP A 743 -13.93 -7.15 -39.40
C TRP A 743 -14.26 -6.34 -38.14
N LEU A 744 -15.18 -6.84 -37.33
CA LEU A 744 -15.54 -6.28 -36.01
C LEU A 744 -15.71 -7.41 -35.00
N PRO A 745 -15.46 -7.19 -33.70
CA PRO A 745 -15.88 -8.15 -32.67
C PRO A 745 -17.41 -8.30 -32.71
N ALA A 746 -17.90 -9.54 -32.67
CA ALA A 746 -19.33 -9.86 -32.73
C ALA A 746 -20.04 -9.52 -31.40
N SER A 747 -20.13 -8.22 -31.16
CA SER A 747 -20.56 -7.61 -29.90
C SER A 747 -22.06 -7.78 -29.69
N SER A 748 -22.46 -7.86 -28.43
CA SER A 748 -23.85 -7.78 -27.97
C SER A 748 -24.01 -6.57 -27.05
N CYS A 749 -25.25 -6.17 -26.79
CA CYS A 749 -25.55 -5.15 -25.79
C CYS A 749 -24.94 -5.46 -24.41
N ASP A 750 -24.69 -6.72 -24.06
CA ASP A 750 -24.07 -7.12 -22.78
C ASP A 750 -22.55 -7.38 -22.85
N ARG A 751 -21.92 -7.52 -24.03
CA ARG A 751 -20.50 -7.92 -24.16
C ARG A 751 -19.84 -7.44 -25.46
N LEU A 752 -18.62 -6.92 -25.32
CA LEU A 752 -17.73 -6.67 -26.45
C LEU A 752 -17.29 -7.97 -27.17
N TRP A 753 -16.77 -8.95 -26.42
CA TRP A 753 -16.29 -10.22 -26.98
C TRP A 753 -17.16 -11.40 -26.57
N ARG A 754 -17.70 -12.10 -27.56
CA ARG A 754 -18.41 -13.37 -27.38
C ARG A 754 -17.47 -14.57 -27.55
N THR A 755 -17.55 -15.52 -26.62
CA THR A 755 -16.79 -16.80 -26.63
C THR A 755 -17.66 -17.99 -26.20
N ASP A 756 -18.97 -17.82 -26.20
CA ASP A 756 -19.93 -18.90 -25.94
C ASP A 756 -19.88 -19.94 -27.07
N LYS A 757 -20.33 -21.18 -26.80
CA LYS A 757 -20.38 -22.24 -27.82
C LYS A 757 -21.20 -21.75 -29.01
N ALA A 758 -20.58 -21.72 -30.19
CA ALA A 758 -21.23 -21.35 -31.43
C ALA A 758 -21.80 -22.60 -32.10
N ALA A 759 -23.00 -22.49 -32.66
CA ALA A 759 -23.61 -23.49 -33.52
C ALA A 759 -23.97 -22.85 -34.87
N GLY A 760 -24.08 -23.65 -35.92
CA GLY A 760 -24.42 -23.18 -37.27
C GLY A 760 -23.28 -22.41 -37.94
N ARG A 761 -23.59 -21.21 -38.48
CA ARG A 761 -22.80 -20.43 -39.47
C ARG A 761 -21.39 -19.94 -39.07
N TRP A 762 -20.78 -20.45 -38.00
CA TRP A 762 -19.54 -19.93 -37.39
C TRP A 762 -18.32 -20.82 -37.66
N THR A 763 -17.52 -20.48 -38.65
CA THR A 763 -16.29 -21.19 -39.01
C THR A 763 -15.16 -20.85 -38.03
N PHE A 764 -14.43 -21.85 -37.55
CA PHE A 764 -13.22 -21.64 -36.73
C PHE A 764 -11.98 -21.42 -37.60
N ILE A 765 -11.14 -20.48 -37.21
CA ILE A 765 -9.80 -20.27 -37.78
C ILE A 765 -8.76 -20.48 -36.69
N PRO A 766 -7.75 -21.35 -36.86
CA PRO A 766 -7.51 -22.19 -38.05
C PRO A 766 -8.45 -23.42 -38.11
N PRO A 767 -8.83 -23.93 -39.31
CA PRO A 767 -9.84 -24.99 -39.44
C PRO A 767 -9.54 -26.31 -38.70
N HIS A 768 -8.28 -26.73 -38.60
CA HIS A 768 -7.89 -27.97 -37.89
C HIS A 768 -8.13 -27.93 -36.37
N LEU A 769 -8.52 -26.77 -35.82
CA LEU A 769 -8.90 -26.59 -34.42
C LEU A 769 -10.42 -26.45 -34.22
N ASP A 770 -11.24 -26.67 -35.26
CA ASP A 770 -12.71 -26.69 -35.14
C ASP A 770 -13.24 -27.99 -34.52
N LYS A 771 -13.01 -28.19 -33.22
CA LYS A 771 -13.65 -29.29 -32.46
C LYS A 771 -14.98 -28.80 -31.84
N PRO A 772 -16.04 -29.62 -31.84
CA PRO A 772 -17.33 -29.25 -31.26
C PRO A 772 -17.23 -28.75 -29.82
N GLY A 773 -17.71 -27.52 -29.58
CA GLY A 773 -17.73 -26.91 -28.25
C GLY A 773 -16.48 -26.09 -27.88
N ASN A 774 -15.47 -25.99 -28.75
CA ASN A 774 -14.31 -25.11 -28.53
C ASN A 774 -14.73 -23.63 -28.45
N PRO A 775 -14.42 -22.93 -27.34
CA PRO A 775 -14.59 -21.49 -27.26
C PRO A 775 -13.47 -20.78 -28.05
N ALA A 776 -13.82 -19.71 -28.74
CA ALA A 776 -12.90 -18.73 -29.33
C ALA A 776 -13.62 -17.38 -29.46
N PRO A 777 -12.89 -16.24 -29.57
CA PRO A 777 -13.48 -14.93 -29.81
C PRO A 777 -14.25 -14.94 -31.13
N ARG A 778 -15.45 -14.37 -31.12
CA ARG A 778 -16.27 -14.23 -32.31
C ARG A 778 -16.04 -12.90 -33.01
N ILE A 779 -15.78 -12.94 -34.30
CA ILE A 779 -15.69 -11.78 -35.18
C ILE A 779 -16.74 -11.86 -36.30
N TYR A 780 -17.29 -10.73 -36.67
CA TYR A 780 -17.99 -10.58 -37.94
C TYR A 780 -17.01 -10.05 -38.98
N LEU A 781 -17.16 -10.51 -40.21
CA LEU A 781 -16.49 -9.94 -41.38
C LEU A 781 -17.44 -8.98 -42.08
N LYS A 782 -16.92 -7.89 -42.65
CA LYS A 782 -17.71 -6.90 -43.39
C LYS A 782 -18.52 -7.61 -44.50
N PRO A 783 -19.83 -7.36 -44.64
CA PRO A 783 -20.62 -7.88 -45.75
C PRO A 783 -19.93 -7.64 -47.10
N GLY A 784 -19.97 -8.64 -47.99
CA GLY A 784 -19.21 -8.62 -49.25
C GLY A 784 -17.77 -9.15 -49.18
N THR A 785 -17.18 -9.37 -47.99
CA THR A 785 -15.81 -9.94 -47.87
C THR A 785 -15.76 -11.38 -48.37
N THR A 786 -15.18 -11.60 -49.56
CA THR A 786 -15.11 -12.91 -50.25
C THR A 786 -14.01 -13.81 -49.69
N TYR A 787 -12.86 -13.24 -49.35
CA TYR A 787 -11.65 -13.96 -48.92
C TYR A 787 -11.25 -13.62 -47.48
N ILE A 788 -10.58 -14.56 -46.83
CA ILE A 788 -9.96 -14.39 -45.51
C ILE A 788 -8.55 -14.92 -45.64
N PRO A 789 -7.52 -14.06 -45.65
CA PRO A 789 -6.16 -14.53 -45.54
C PRO A 789 -5.92 -14.98 -44.11
N TRP A 790 -5.94 -16.30 -43.97
CA TRP A 790 -5.30 -16.99 -42.87
C TRP A 790 -4.01 -17.60 -43.43
N ILE A 791 -2.99 -16.77 -43.64
CA ILE A 791 -1.75 -17.19 -44.29
C ILE A 791 -0.87 -17.87 -43.23
N ARG A 792 -1.11 -19.17 -43.00
CA ARG A 792 -0.10 -20.00 -42.36
C ARG A 792 0.97 -20.34 -43.38
N ASN A 793 1.99 -19.47 -43.46
CA ASN A 793 3.34 -19.95 -43.74
C ASN A 793 3.65 -21.05 -42.71
N THR A 794 4.13 -22.21 -43.16
CA THR A 794 4.74 -23.18 -42.25
C THR A 794 5.99 -22.56 -41.61
N GLU A 795 6.46 -23.13 -40.49
CA GLU A 795 7.72 -22.71 -39.85
C GLU A 795 8.88 -22.68 -40.88
N GLU A 796 8.88 -23.64 -41.80
CA GLU A 796 9.82 -23.76 -42.92
C GLU A 796 9.69 -22.63 -43.94
N GLU A 797 8.48 -22.24 -44.34
CA GLU A 797 8.26 -21.16 -45.31
C GLU A 797 8.63 -19.79 -44.72
N ARG A 798 8.42 -19.61 -43.41
CA ARG A 798 8.87 -18.44 -42.64
C ARG A 798 10.40 -18.42 -42.53
N ARG A 799 11.03 -19.58 -42.32
CA ARG A 799 12.50 -19.75 -42.32
C ARG A 799 13.11 -19.52 -43.70
N ARG A 800 12.48 -20.00 -44.79
CA ARG A 800 12.95 -19.80 -46.18
C ARG A 800 12.97 -18.33 -46.54
N ARG A 801 11.89 -17.59 -46.29
CA ARG A 801 11.87 -16.13 -46.52
C ARG A 801 12.90 -15.39 -45.67
N LEU A 802 13.12 -15.78 -44.42
CA LEU A 802 14.15 -15.16 -43.58
C LEU A 802 15.56 -15.36 -44.16
N LEU A 803 15.84 -16.55 -44.72
CA LEU A 803 17.12 -16.84 -45.38
C LEU A 803 17.27 -16.07 -46.71
N GLU A 804 16.21 -15.95 -47.50
CA GLU A 804 16.17 -15.13 -48.72
C GLU A 804 16.36 -13.63 -48.42
N GLU A 805 15.68 -13.09 -47.40
CA GLU A 805 15.80 -11.68 -46.97
C GLU A 805 17.18 -11.36 -46.35
N LEU A 806 17.84 -12.36 -45.75
CA LEU A 806 19.22 -12.26 -45.24
C LEU A 806 20.29 -12.51 -46.31
N GLY A 807 19.91 -12.82 -47.55
CA GLY A 807 20.84 -13.10 -48.65
C GLY A 807 21.63 -14.41 -48.51
N LEU A 808 21.20 -15.31 -47.63
CA LEU A 808 21.87 -16.57 -47.33
C LEU A 808 21.32 -17.68 -48.23
N GLN A 809 21.89 -17.81 -49.43
CA GLN A 809 21.71 -19.00 -50.25
C GLN A 809 22.46 -20.20 -49.64
N ARG A 810 21.93 -21.40 -49.87
CA ARG A 810 22.39 -22.65 -49.25
C ARG A 810 23.60 -23.20 -50.02
N GLU A 811 24.76 -23.23 -49.39
CA GLU A 811 25.85 -24.16 -49.76
C GLU A 811 25.51 -25.52 -49.14
N GLU A 812 24.80 -26.38 -49.87
CA GLU A 812 24.55 -27.79 -49.52
C GLU A 812 24.57 -28.65 -50.80
N GLU A 813 25.75 -28.79 -51.41
CA GLU A 813 26.18 -29.95 -52.20
C GLU A 813 27.64 -30.26 -51.79
N GLU A 814 28.08 -31.52 -51.93
CA GLU A 814 29.39 -32.05 -51.49
C GLU A 814 29.59 -32.32 -49.96
N GLU A 815 28.87 -33.30 -49.39
CA GLU A 815 29.43 -34.20 -48.36
C GLU A 815 28.61 -35.52 -48.21
N GLU A 816 28.36 -36.22 -49.33
CA GLU A 816 27.81 -37.59 -49.33
C GLU A 816 28.65 -38.56 -50.19
N SER A 817 29.98 -38.47 -50.02
CA SER A 817 30.92 -39.52 -50.42
C SER A 817 32.12 -39.54 -49.48
N ASP A 818 32.07 -40.41 -48.46
CA ASP A 818 33.21 -41.17 -47.89
C ASP A 818 32.81 -41.79 -46.53
N ALA A 819 32.11 -42.92 -46.59
CA ALA A 819 31.92 -43.85 -45.48
C ALA A 819 31.56 -45.26 -46.00
N GLU A 820 32.59 -46.03 -46.38
CA GLU A 820 32.53 -47.51 -46.47
C GLU A 820 32.66 -48.16 -45.08
#